data_AF-A0A9E7GGF4-F1
#
_entry.id   AF-A0A9E7GGF4-F1
#
_cell.length_a   1.000
_cell.length_b   1.000
_cell.length_c   1.000
_cell.angle_alpha   90.00
_cell.angle_beta   90.00
_cell.angle_gamma   90.00
#
_symmetry.space_group_name_H-M   'P 1'
#
loop_
_entity.id
_entity.type
_entity.pdbx_description
1 polymer ?
#
loop_
_entity_poly.entity_id
_entity_poly.type
_entity_poly.pdbx_seq_one_letter_code
_entity_poly.pdbx_strand_id
1 'polypeptide(L)'
;MAGATRNVKRSDSIADALPEALKQSRYQMKRCFARYVSKGRRLMKNQQLMEELESTMDDKVEKSKLMEGFLGLVICWTQEAVVLPPFVAFAVRQHPGIWEYVKVNAEDLFVDEITASEFLKFKETIYDERWANDEDALEVDFGAFDLSTPHLSLPSSIGNGMQFISKFLSSKLSENPKNAKPLLDYLLVLNHRGEKLMINGFLDTVSRLQSALILAEVFVSNLPKNMPFEKFEQRFQEWGLEKGWGDTAERVKETVNSLSEILQSPDPVNIDKFLGRVPAIFSIVIFSPHGYFGQADVLGLPDTGGQVVYILDQVRAFEEELLFRIKQQGLTSTPRILVVTRLIPEARGTKCNQELEAILNTKHSHILRVPFRTETGVLHQWVSRFDIYPYLERYARDAASKVLDILEGKPDLIIGNYTDGNLVASLVASKLGVTQATIAHALEKTKYEDSDVKWKELDPKYHFSCQFTADMISMNNSDFIITSTYQEIAGSKDRPGQYESHNAFTMPGLCRFASGINVFDPKFNIASPGADQSVYFPHTQKHRRLTSFHPAIEELLYSKQDNDEHIGFLADKRKPIIFSMARLDTVKNITGLVEWYGKNSRLRELVNLVVVAGFLDPSKSKDREEISEIKKMHSLIDKYQLKGQLRWISAQNDRVRNGELYRCIADTKGAFVQPALYEAFGLTVIEAMNCGLPTFVTNQGGPAEIIVDGVSGFHIDPTNGDESSNKIANFFARCREDSSYWNRVSTAGLQRINECYTWKIYATKVLNMGTIYGFWRQLNKEEKQAKQRYVKLFYNLQFRNLAKTVPAVDSTSEAVPVSSKPLTRPSSQITRRRTQSRIQRAFF
;
A
#
# COMPACT_ATOMS: atom_id res chain seq x y z
N MET A 1 -10.76 25.30 -40.49
CA MET A 1 -12.02 25.56 -39.77
C MET A 1 -12.11 24.56 -38.64
N ALA A 2 -12.01 25.05 -37.40
CA ALA A 2 -12.02 24.24 -36.19
C ALA A 2 -13.43 23.67 -35.94
N GLY A 3 -13.57 22.35 -36.04
CA GLY A 3 -14.79 21.64 -35.66
C GLY A 3 -14.78 21.43 -34.16
N ALA A 4 -15.68 22.13 -33.46
CA ALA A 4 -15.96 21.93 -32.05
C ALA A 4 -16.37 20.47 -31.79
N THR A 5 -15.53 19.73 -31.07
CA THR A 5 -15.90 18.47 -30.44
C THR A 5 -16.92 18.77 -29.35
N ARG A 6 -18.21 18.58 -29.67
CA ARG A 6 -19.27 18.49 -28.68
C ARG A 6 -18.97 17.29 -27.78
N ASN A 7 -18.51 17.57 -26.56
CA ASN A 7 -18.51 16.60 -25.47
C ASN A 7 -19.91 16.04 -25.30
N VAL A 8 -20.03 14.72 -25.36
CA VAL A 8 -21.23 13.98 -24.98
C VAL A 8 -21.49 14.32 -23.51
N LYS A 9 -22.54 15.10 -23.23
CA LYS A 9 -23.00 15.37 -21.87
C LYS A 9 -23.25 14.01 -21.20
N ARG A 10 -22.49 13.70 -20.14
CA ARG A 10 -22.89 12.66 -19.18
C ARG A 10 -24.29 13.03 -18.70
N SER A 11 -25.18 12.03 -18.67
CA SER A 11 -26.51 12.13 -18.09
C SER A 11 -26.43 12.78 -16.70
N ASP A 12 -27.13 13.92 -16.56
CA ASP A 12 -27.40 14.77 -15.39
C ASP A 12 -26.27 14.96 -14.37
N SER A 13 -25.49 16.05 -14.51
CA SER A 13 -24.57 16.52 -13.46
C SER A 13 -25.35 16.86 -12.17
N ILE A 14 -24.67 16.85 -11.02
CA ILE A 14 -25.30 17.28 -9.76
C ILE A 14 -25.75 18.74 -9.85
N ALA A 15 -24.96 19.59 -10.49
CA ALA A 15 -25.30 20.98 -10.70
C ALA A 15 -26.60 21.16 -11.50
N ASP A 16 -26.88 20.27 -12.47
CA ASP A 16 -28.11 20.29 -13.27
C ASP A 16 -29.33 19.75 -12.48
N ALA A 17 -29.16 18.69 -11.69
CA ALA A 17 -30.26 17.98 -11.04
C ALA A 17 -30.59 18.47 -9.62
N LEU A 18 -29.60 18.97 -8.87
CA LEU A 18 -29.76 19.44 -7.49
C LEU A 18 -30.76 20.61 -7.36
N PRO A 19 -30.80 21.61 -8.27
CA PRO A 19 -31.80 22.68 -8.21
C PRO A 19 -33.24 22.17 -8.18
N GLU A 20 -33.57 21.17 -9.00
CA GLU A 20 -34.91 20.59 -9.03
C GLU A 20 -35.20 19.78 -7.76
N ALA A 21 -34.24 19.02 -7.26
CA ALA A 21 -34.39 18.30 -5.99
C ALA A 21 -34.62 19.25 -4.80
N LEU A 22 -33.92 20.38 -4.75
CA LEU A 22 -34.12 21.41 -3.73
C LEU A 22 -35.49 22.09 -3.84
N LYS A 23 -36.03 22.27 -5.06
CA LYS A 23 -37.38 22.81 -5.28
C LYS A 23 -38.48 21.87 -4.77
N GLN A 24 -38.34 20.56 -4.99
CA GLN A 24 -39.32 19.55 -4.57
C GLN A 24 -39.53 19.49 -3.04
N SER A 25 -38.54 19.92 -2.25
CA SER A 25 -38.60 19.98 -0.78
C SER A 25 -38.19 21.34 -0.23
N ARG A 26 -38.57 22.42 -0.93
CA ARG A 26 -38.07 23.79 -0.69
C ARG A 26 -38.20 24.27 0.76
N TYR A 27 -39.31 23.99 1.42
CA TYR A 27 -39.54 24.43 2.81
C TYR A 27 -38.58 23.74 3.79
N GLN A 28 -38.50 22.41 3.74
CA GLN A 28 -37.58 21.61 4.55
C GLN A 28 -36.13 22.00 4.25
N MET A 29 -35.79 22.25 2.97
CA MET A 29 -34.44 22.62 2.58
C MET A 29 -34.03 23.99 3.06
N LYS A 30 -34.90 24.99 3.02
CA LYS A 30 -34.59 26.29 3.64
C LYS A 30 -34.32 26.14 5.14
N ARG A 31 -35.09 25.30 5.86
CA ARG A 31 -34.83 25.03 7.29
C ARG A 31 -33.50 24.32 7.51
N CYS A 32 -33.20 23.31 6.70
CA CYS A 32 -31.95 22.55 6.79
C CYS A 32 -30.73 23.43 6.50
N PHE A 33 -30.73 24.17 5.40
CA PHE A 33 -29.63 25.07 5.04
C PHE A 33 -29.50 26.23 6.00
N ALA A 34 -30.59 26.79 6.53
CA ALA A 34 -30.55 27.77 7.61
C ALA A 34 -29.86 27.19 8.87
N ARG A 35 -30.10 25.92 9.19
CA ARG A 35 -29.43 25.24 10.30
C ARG A 35 -27.94 25.00 10.01
N TYR A 36 -27.59 24.57 8.80
CA TYR A 36 -26.19 24.47 8.38
C TYR A 36 -25.48 25.80 8.57
N VAL A 37 -26.01 26.94 8.11
CA VAL A 37 -25.33 28.23 8.26
C VAL A 37 -25.41 28.82 9.69
N SER A 38 -26.37 28.40 10.51
CA SER A 38 -26.63 29.00 11.84
C SER A 38 -25.46 28.95 12.83
N LYS A 39 -24.59 27.93 12.77
CA LYS A 39 -23.41 27.82 13.65
C LYS A 39 -22.15 28.47 13.08
N GLY A 40 -22.28 29.30 12.04
CA GLY A 40 -21.18 30.07 11.46
C GLY A 40 -20.23 29.24 10.59
N ARG A 41 -19.04 29.83 10.33
CA ARG A 41 -18.00 29.27 9.45
C ARG A 41 -17.46 27.96 10.02
N ARG A 42 -17.57 26.85 9.28
CA ARG A 42 -17.04 25.54 9.70
C ARG A 42 -16.92 24.55 8.54
N LEU A 43 -16.06 23.56 8.71
CA LEU A 43 -16.03 22.36 7.89
C LEU A 43 -16.98 21.31 8.51
N MET A 44 -17.81 20.68 7.69
CA MET A 44 -18.72 19.61 8.10
C MET A 44 -18.36 18.31 7.37
N LYS A 45 -18.26 17.21 8.11
CA LYS A 45 -18.15 15.87 7.54
C LYS A 45 -19.53 15.28 7.26
N ASN A 46 -19.58 14.23 6.43
CA ASN A 46 -20.82 13.55 6.04
C ASN A 46 -21.76 13.26 7.23
N GLN A 47 -21.22 12.68 8.31
CA GLN A 47 -22.01 12.33 9.49
C GLN A 47 -22.72 13.56 10.10
N GLN A 48 -22.03 14.71 10.18
CA GLN A 48 -22.60 15.94 10.73
C GLN A 48 -23.67 16.54 9.80
N LEU A 49 -23.49 16.42 8.48
CA LEU A 49 -24.50 16.82 7.50
C LEU A 49 -25.76 15.97 7.67
N MET A 50 -25.59 14.66 7.77
CA MET A 50 -26.69 13.73 8.00
C MET A 50 -27.41 14.01 9.32
N GLU A 51 -26.69 14.13 10.44
CA GLU A 51 -27.29 14.44 11.75
C GLU A 51 -28.08 15.75 11.74
N GLU A 52 -27.54 16.81 11.13
CA GLU A 52 -28.23 18.10 11.04
C GLU A 52 -29.45 18.02 10.11
N LEU A 53 -29.38 17.32 8.98
CA LEU A 53 -30.51 17.04 8.09
C LEU A 53 -31.62 16.30 8.84
N GLU A 54 -31.28 15.18 9.48
CA GLU A 54 -32.23 14.35 10.21
C GLU A 54 -32.93 15.12 11.34
N SER A 55 -32.20 16.00 12.02
CA SER A 55 -32.72 16.81 13.12
C SER A 55 -33.65 17.96 12.69
N THR A 56 -33.81 18.20 11.39
CA THR A 56 -34.71 19.24 10.85
C THR A 56 -36.10 18.72 10.50
N MET A 57 -36.29 17.39 10.58
CA MET A 57 -37.50 16.70 10.14
C MET A 57 -38.17 15.99 11.33
N ASP A 58 -39.42 16.36 11.62
CA ASP A 58 -40.18 15.82 12.75
C ASP A 58 -40.98 14.54 12.36
N ASP A 59 -41.28 14.35 11.06
CA ASP A 59 -42.03 13.20 10.53
C ASP A 59 -41.09 12.14 9.92
N LYS A 60 -41.23 10.88 10.37
CA LYS A 60 -40.48 9.72 9.86
C LYS A 60 -40.76 9.41 8.39
N VAL A 61 -41.97 9.67 7.90
CA VAL A 61 -42.35 9.38 6.50
C VAL A 61 -41.71 10.39 5.54
N GLU A 62 -41.74 11.68 5.91
CA GLU A 62 -41.02 12.72 5.14
C GLU A 62 -39.51 12.49 5.14
N LYS A 63 -38.96 12.06 6.28
CA LYS A 63 -37.55 11.69 6.41
C LYS A 63 -37.15 10.58 5.45
N SER A 64 -37.91 9.48 5.40
CA SER A 64 -37.62 8.35 4.48
C SER A 64 -37.69 8.80 3.02
N LYS A 65 -38.74 9.55 2.65
CA LYS A 65 -38.94 10.01 1.28
C LYS A 65 -37.84 10.97 0.79
N LEU A 66 -37.32 11.83 1.65
CA LEU A 66 -36.23 12.74 1.32
C LEU A 66 -34.89 12.00 1.19
N MET A 67 -34.63 11.04 2.10
CA MET A 67 -33.43 10.21 2.05
C MET A 67 -33.40 9.27 0.83
N GLU A 68 -34.57 8.82 0.38
CA GLU A 68 -34.74 8.03 -0.86
C GLU A 68 -34.68 8.89 -2.13
N GLY A 69 -34.79 10.23 -2.00
CA GLY A 69 -34.73 11.18 -3.11
C GLY A 69 -33.31 11.56 -3.54
N PHE A 70 -33.20 12.29 -4.66
CA PHE A 70 -31.90 12.71 -5.23
C PHE A 70 -31.04 13.51 -4.26
N LEU A 71 -31.64 14.37 -3.43
CA LEU A 71 -30.91 15.10 -2.41
C LEU A 71 -30.31 14.18 -1.34
N GLY A 72 -31.07 13.19 -0.86
CA GLY A 72 -30.57 12.18 0.07
C GLY A 72 -29.34 11.47 -0.51
N LEU A 73 -29.37 11.15 -1.80
CA LEU A 73 -28.21 10.59 -2.52
C LEU A 73 -27.03 11.56 -2.56
N VAL A 74 -27.23 12.83 -2.89
CA VAL A 74 -26.16 13.84 -2.92
C VAL A 74 -25.51 14.00 -1.54
N ILE A 75 -26.31 14.04 -0.47
CA ILE A 75 -25.78 14.14 0.90
C ILE A 75 -25.02 12.87 1.26
N CYS A 76 -25.54 11.68 0.95
CA CYS A 76 -24.83 10.41 1.14
C CYS A 76 -23.49 10.34 0.38
N TRP A 77 -23.41 10.92 -0.83
CA TRP A 77 -22.19 10.98 -1.62
C TRP A 77 -21.23 12.10 -1.22
N THR A 78 -21.70 13.08 -0.44
CA THR A 78 -20.87 14.20 0.01
C THR A 78 -19.83 13.71 1.00
N GLN A 79 -18.56 13.96 0.70
CA GLN A 79 -17.45 13.59 1.58
C GLN A 79 -17.24 14.65 2.67
N GLU A 80 -17.29 15.91 2.27
CA GLU A 80 -17.23 17.05 3.17
C GLU A 80 -17.97 18.26 2.57
N ALA A 81 -18.42 19.16 3.44
CA ALA A 81 -19.01 20.43 3.06
C ALA A 81 -18.39 21.58 3.85
N VAL A 82 -18.18 22.69 3.17
CA VAL A 82 -17.65 23.93 3.71
C VAL A 82 -18.80 24.91 3.91
N VAL A 83 -19.03 25.35 5.13
CA VAL A 83 -20.05 26.34 5.46
C VAL A 83 -19.39 27.70 5.61
N LEU A 84 -19.76 28.65 4.73
CA LEU A 84 -19.40 30.06 4.79
C LEU A 84 -20.67 30.89 4.55
N PRO A 85 -21.40 31.31 5.60
CA PRO A 85 -22.70 31.96 5.43
C PRO A 85 -22.66 33.13 4.43
N PRO A 86 -23.63 33.23 3.49
CA PRO A 86 -24.84 32.40 3.36
C PRO A 86 -24.65 31.09 2.58
N PHE A 87 -23.44 30.73 2.18
CA PHE A 87 -23.16 29.59 1.30
C PHE A 87 -22.78 28.30 2.04
N VAL A 88 -23.13 27.18 1.41
CA VAL A 88 -22.63 25.85 1.75
C VAL A 88 -22.07 25.21 0.47
N ALA A 89 -20.77 24.92 0.45
CA ALA A 89 -20.11 24.24 -0.67
C ALA A 89 -19.92 22.76 -0.36
N PHE A 90 -20.25 21.88 -1.29
CA PHE A 90 -20.22 20.43 -1.15
C PHE A 90 -19.14 19.84 -2.06
N ALA A 91 -18.30 18.95 -1.53
CA ALA A 91 -17.47 18.05 -2.31
C ALA A 91 -18.16 16.70 -2.42
N VAL A 92 -18.76 16.45 -3.59
CA VAL A 92 -19.59 15.27 -3.82
C VAL A 92 -18.84 14.24 -4.64
N ARG A 93 -18.84 12.99 -4.17
CA ARG A 93 -18.16 11.87 -4.81
C ARG A 93 -19.16 10.77 -5.16
N GLN A 94 -19.72 10.85 -6.36
CA GLN A 94 -20.72 9.87 -6.82
C GLN A 94 -20.15 8.46 -6.99
N HIS A 95 -18.93 8.42 -7.55
CA HIS A 95 -18.23 7.19 -7.89
C HIS A 95 -16.74 7.35 -7.59
N PRO A 96 -16.01 6.24 -7.41
CA PRO A 96 -14.56 6.30 -7.25
C PRO A 96 -13.86 7.06 -8.38
N GLY A 97 -13.07 8.07 -7.99
CA GLY A 97 -12.34 8.96 -8.89
C GLY A 97 -13.16 10.09 -9.51
N ILE A 98 -14.48 10.16 -9.29
CA ILE A 98 -15.36 11.16 -9.90
C ILE A 98 -15.89 12.11 -8.82
N TRP A 99 -15.42 13.35 -8.89
CA TRP A 99 -15.74 14.42 -7.96
C TRP A 99 -16.47 15.55 -8.68
N GLU A 100 -17.51 16.05 -8.04
CA GLU A 100 -18.22 17.27 -8.44
C GLU A 100 -18.28 18.20 -7.24
N TYR A 101 -18.10 19.50 -7.48
CA TYR A 101 -18.14 20.52 -6.44
C TYR A 101 -19.27 21.48 -6.75
N VAL A 102 -20.15 21.69 -5.77
CA VAL A 102 -21.31 22.57 -5.93
C VAL A 102 -21.44 23.48 -4.72
N LYS A 103 -21.88 24.72 -4.93
CA LYS A 103 -22.09 25.73 -3.90
C LYS A 103 -23.55 26.12 -3.89
N VAL A 104 -24.18 26.07 -2.71
CA VAL A 104 -25.60 26.38 -2.54
C VAL A 104 -25.76 27.60 -1.63
N ASN A 105 -26.57 28.57 -2.04
CA ASN A 105 -26.97 29.68 -1.20
C ASN A 105 -28.13 29.26 -0.28
N ALA A 106 -27.95 29.38 1.03
CA ALA A 106 -28.94 28.95 2.02
C ALA A 106 -30.24 29.76 2.01
N GLU A 107 -30.23 31.00 1.49
CA GLU A 107 -31.37 31.91 1.53
C GLU A 107 -32.39 31.62 0.41
N ASP A 108 -31.91 31.45 -0.82
CA ASP A 108 -32.73 31.26 -2.03
C ASP A 108 -32.69 29.84 -2.62
N LEU A 109 -31.74 29.02 -2.16
CA LEU A 109 -31.41 27.67 -2.63
C LEU A 109 -30.87 27.63 -4.06
N PHE A 110 -30.25 28.72 -4.51
CA PHE A 110 -29.54 28.75 -5.78
C PHE A 110 -28.28 27.88 -5.71
N VAL A 111 -28.00 27.13 -6.78
CA VAL A 111 -26.89 26.18 -6.88
C VAL A 111 -25.95 26.64 -7.99
N ASP A 112 -24.68 26.80 -7.65
CA ASP A 112 -23.57 27.04 -8.58
C ASP A 112 -22.70 25.77 -8.69
N GLU A 113 -22.36 25.35 -9.90
CA GLU A 113 -21.21 24.47 -10.11
C GLU A 113 -19.93 25.26 -9.84
N ILE A 114 -19.00 24.69 -9.08
CA ILE A 114 -17.70 25.30 -8.80
C ILE A 114 -16.59 24.32 -9.14
N THR A 115 -15.40 24.85 -9.39
CA THR A 115 -14.18 24.08 -9.63
C THR A 115 -13.60 23.55 -8.31
N ALA A 116 -12.69 22.57 -8.42
CA ALA A 116 -11.91 22.10 -7.27
C ALA A 116 -11.14 23.26 -6.61
N SER A 117 -10.52 24.15 -7.40
CA SER A 117 -9.79 25.31 -6.89
C SER A 117 -10.69 26.26 -6.09
N GLU A 118 -11.90 26.55 -6.57
CA GLU A 118 -12.87 27.39 -5.86
C GLU A 118 -13.35 26.72 -4.57
N PHE A 119 -13.61 25.41 -4.59
CA PHE A 119 -13.95 24.67 -3.36
C PHE A 119 -12.82 24.73 -2.33
N LEU A 120 -11.57 24.58 -2.76
CA LEU A 120 -10.41 24.67 -1.88
C LEU A 120 -10.22 26.09 -1.33
N LYS A 121 -10.45 27.16 -2.11
CA LYS A 121 -10.49 28.55 -1.60
C LYS A 121 -11.56 28.76 -0.54
N PHE A 122 -12.74 28.18 -0.76
CA PHE A 122 -13.81 28.14 0.25
C PHE A 122 -13.31 27.47 1.53
N LYS A 123 -12.68 26.29 1.42
CA LYS A 123 -12.13 25.55 2.56
C LYS A 123 -11.05 26.35 3.29
N GLU A 124 -10.15 27.01 2.55
CA GLU A 124 -9.07 27.83 3.09
C GLU A 124 -9.58 29.00 3.93
N THR A 125 -10.69 29.63 3.55
CA THR A 125 -11.28 30.77 4.31
C THR A 125 -11.57 30.43 5.77
N ILE A 126 -11.79 29.15 6.11
CA ILE A 126 -11.99 28.70 7.49
C ILE A 126 -10.69 28.79 8.30
N TYR A 127 -9.54 28.54 7.68
CA TYR A 127 -8.25 28.36 8.35
C TYR A 127 -7.29 29.54 8.13
N ASP A 128 -7.32 30.17 6.95
CA ASP A 128 -6.47 31.27 6.53
C ASP A 128 -7.17 32.13 5.45
N GLU A 129 -7.98 33.10 5.90
CA GLU A 129 -8.75 34.00 5.02
C GLU A 129 -7.85 34.92 4.17
N ARG A 130 -6.62 35.19 4.60
CA ARG A 130 -5.67 35.98 3.79
C ARG A 130 -5.20 35.15 2.60
N TRP A 131 -4.80 33.91 2.82
CA TRP A 131 -4.40 33.00 1.76
C TRP A 131 -5.54 32.70 0.78
N ALA A 132 -6.76 32.50 1.27
CA ALA A 132 -7.92 32.22 0.42
C ALA A 132 -8.23 33.35 -0.58
N ASN A 133 -7.95 34.60 -0.18
CA ASN A 133 -8.20 35.80 -0.98
C ASN A 133 -6.96 36.30 -1.74
N ASP A 134 -5.83 35.61 -1.64
CA ASP A 134 -4.61 35.96 -2.37
C ASP A 134 -4.71 35.44 -3.82
N GLU A 135 -4.79 36.36 -4.78
CA GLU A 135 -4.85 36.03 -6.21
C GLU A 135 -3.53 35.45 -6.73
N ASP A 136 -2.41 35.71 -6.04
CA ASP A 136 -1.08 35.22 -6.38
C ASP A 136 -0.71 33.94 -5.60
N ALA A 137 -1.63 33.38 -4.82
CA ALA A 137 -1.43 32.13 -4.09
C ALA A 137 -1.02 30.98 -5.03
N LEU A 138 0.05 30.27 -4.66
CA LEU A 138 0.60 29.17 -5.48
C LEU A 138 -0.43 28.05 -5.66
N GLU A 139 -0.89 27.89 -6.90
CA GLU A 139 -1.73 26.78 -7.35
C GLU A 139 -0.92 25.80 -8.20
N VAL A 140 -1.02 24.52 -7.85
CA VAL A 140 -0.31 23.40 -8.48
C VAL A 140 -1.33 22.55 -9.23
N ASP A 141 -1.12 22.43 -10.54
CA ASP A 141 -1.94 21.63 -11.44
C ASP A 141 -1.03 20.72 -12.28
N PHE A 142 -0.92 19.46 -11.87
CA PHE A 142 -0.21 18.44 -12.63
C PHE A 142 -1.04 17.88 -13.79
N GLY A 143 -2.37 17.97 -13.71
CA GLY A 143 -3.31 17.47 -14.71
C GLY A 143 -3.24 18.26 -16.01
N ALA A 144 -2.90 19.55 -15.94
CA ALA A 144 -2.65 20.41 -17.11
C ALA A 144 -1.57 19.85 -18.06
N PHE A 145 -0.67 18.99 -17.57
CA PHE A 145 0.40 18.37 -18.38
C PHE A 145 0.03 16.98 -18.93
N ASP A 146 -1.13 16.42 -18.58
CA ASP A 146 -1.51 15.05 -18.95
C ASP A 146 -2.42 15.00 -20.21
N LEU A 147 -2.61 16.12 -20.92
CA LEU A 147 -3.53 16.24 -22.06
C LEU A 147 -3.30 15.21 -23.19
N SER A 148 -2.05 14.83 -23.46
CA SER A 148 -1.72 13.82 -24.47
C SER A 148 -1.72 12.38 -23.94
N THR A 149 -1.75 12.22 -22.61
CA THR A 149 -1.70 10.89 -21.99
C THR A 149 -3.09 10.26 -22.05
N PRO A 150 -3.23 9.03 -22.55
CA PRO A 150 -4.51 8.35 -22.55
C PRO A 150 -4.91 7.96 -21.12
N HIS A 151 -6.17 8.19 -20.75
CA HIS A 151 -6.68 7.91 -19.41
C HIS A 151 -7.75 6.81 -19.44
N LEU A 152 -7.85 6.09 -18.34
CA LEU A 152 -9.01 5.24 -18.08
C LEU A 152 -10.23 6.12 -17.78
N SER A 153 -11.44 5.57 -17.96
CA SER A 153 -12.69 6.30 -17.70
C SER A 153 -13.69 5.52 -16.85
N LEU A 154 -13.47 4.21 -16.69
CA LEU A 154 -14.32 3.31 -15.93
C LEU A 154 -13.71 3.08 -14.55
N PRO A 155 -14.44 3.34 -13.44
CA PRO A 155 -13.94 3.07 -12.09
C PRO A 155 -13.46 1.63 -11.90
N SER A 156 -14.15 0.65 -12.49
CA SER A 156 -13.77 -0.77 -12.45
C SER A 156 -12.42 -1.10 -13.08
N SER A 157 -11.87 -0.20 -13.90
CA SER A 157 -10.57 -0.39 -14.56
C SER A 157 -9.40 0.27 -13.80
N ILE A 158 -9.66 1.07 -12.75
CA ILE A 158 -8.61 1.71 -11.95
C ILE A 158 -7.66 0.63 -11.39
N GLY A 159 -6.35 0.89 -11.46
CA GLY A 159 -5.32 -0.06 -11.04
C GLY A 159 -4.98 -1.15 -12.06
N ASN A 160 -5.54 -1.10 -13.28
CA ASN A 160 -5.19 -1.98 -14.41
C ASN A 160 -4.45 -1.24 -15.53
N GLY A 161 -3.57 -0.31 -15.15
CA GLY A 161 -2.87 0.59 -16.07
C GLY A 161 -2.04 -0.12 -17.15
N MET A 162 -1.29 -1.16 -16.80
CA MET A 162 -0.45 -1.91 -17.73
C MET A 162 -1.28 -2.51 -18.89
N GLN A 163 -2.42 -3.14 -18.58
CA GLN A 163 -3.31 -3.72 -19.59
C GLN A 163 -3.91 -2.65 -20.51
N PHE A 164 -4.22 -1.47 -19.96
CA PHE A 164 -4.70 -0.34 -20.74
C PHE A 164 -3.61 0.19 -21.69
N ILE A 165 -2.37 0.31 -21.21
CA ILE A 165 -1.22 0.70 -22.05
C ILE A 165 -1.02 -0.30 -23.18
N SER A 166 -1.07 -1.61 -22.92
CA SER A 166 -0.90 -2.62 -23.96
C SER A 166 -1.99 -2.56 -25.04
N LYS A 167 -3.23 -2.23 -24.65
CA LYS A 167 -4.31 -1.92 -25.61
C LYS A 167 -4.02 -0.67 -26.44
N PHE A 168 -3.54 0.39 -25.80
CA PHE A 168 -3.19 1.62 -26.50
C PHE A 168 -2.00 1.43 -27.44
N LEU A 169 -0.97 0.69 -27.02
CA LEU A 169 0.18 0.30 -27.83
C LEU A 169 -0.25 -0.50 -29.06
N SER A 170 -1.13 -1.49 -28.89
CA SER A 170 -1.69 -2.27 -30.01
C SER A 170 -2.37 -1.37 -31.04
N SER A 171 -3.21 -0.42 -30.59
CA SER A 171 -3.85 0.55 -31.48
C SER A 171 -2.83 1.42 -32.22
N LYS A 172 -1.86 2.01 -31.49
CA LYS A 172 -0.85 2.92 -32.06
C LYS A 172 0.07 2.23 -33.07
N LEU A 173 0.43 0.97 -32.81
CA LEU A 173 1.23 0.15 -33.72
C LEU A 173 0.44 -0.28 -34.98
N SER A 174 -0.88 -0.43 -34.88
CA SER A 174 -1.74 -0.89 -35.99
C SER A 174 -2.00 0.16 -37.07
N GLU A 175 -1.91 1.46 -36.74
CA GLU A 175 -2.28 2.55 -37.66
C GLU A 175 -1.38 2.67 -38.90
N ASN A 176 -0.09 2.32 -38.81
CA ASN A 176 0.86 2.40 -39.93
C ASN A 176 2.05 1.46 -39.72
N PRO A 177 2.54 0.74 -40.74
CA PRO A 177 3.78 -0.05 -40.65
C PRO A 177 5.01 0.74 -40.17
N LYS A 178 5.07 2.06 -40.45
CA LYS A 178 6.11 2.95 -39.92
C LYS A 178 6.03 3.14 -38.40
N ASN A 179 4.88 2.89 -37.78
CA ASN A 179 4.66 3.01 -36.34
C ASN A 179 5.31 1.88 -35.55
N ALA A 180 5.78 0.80 -36.20
CA ALA A 180 6.61 -0.23 -35.55
C ALA A 180 8.08 0.21 -35.37
N LYS A 181 8.50 1.33 -35.97
CA LYS A 181 9.86 1.85 -35.85
C LYS A 181 10.33 2.05 -34.41
N PRO A 182 9.53 2.60 -33.47
CA PRO A 182 9.98 2.73 -32.09
C PRO A 182 10.21 1.38 -31.39
N LEU A 183 9.45 0.34 -31.74
CA LEU A 183 9.70 -1.01 -31.22
C LEU A 183 11.03 -1.55 -31.74
N LEU A 184 11.32 -1.34 -33.03
CA LEU A 184 12.62 -1.66 -33.62
C LEU A 184 13.76 -0.91 -32.93
N ASP A 185 13.64 0.41 -32.78
CA ASP A 185 14.63 1.27 -32.14
C ASP A 185 14.88 0.84 -30.68
N TYR A 186 13.81 0.45 -29.96
CA TYR A 186 13.91 -0.12 -28.61
C TYR A 186 14.76 -1.39 -28.60
N LEU A 187 14.47 -2.34 -29.49
CA LEU A 187 15.20 -3.61 -29.58
C LEU A 187 16.67 -3.41 -29.98
N LEU A 188 16.98 -2.49 -30.90
CA LEU A 188 18.35 -2.18 -31.34
C LEU A 188 19.24 -1.62 -30.22
N VAL A 189 18.64 -0.93 -29.24
CA VAL A 189 19.36 -0.32 -28.11
C VAL A 189 19.62 -1.32 -26.99
N LEU A 190 18.92 -2.46 -26.95
CA LEU A 190 19.13 -3.47 -25.90
C LEU A 190 20.57 -3.96 -25.89
N ASN A 191 21.19 -3.83 -24.71
CA ASN A 191 22.56 -4.21 -24.46
C ASN A 191 22.70 -4.58 -22.98
N HIS A 192 23.52 -5.58 -22.69
CA HIS A 192 23.93 -5.88 -21.33
C HIS A 192 25.45 -6.09 -21.29
N ARG A 193 26.15 -5.25 -20.51
CA ARG A 193 27.62 -5.33 -20.30
C ARG A 193 28.43 -5.39 -21.59
N GLY A 194 28.00 -4.64 -22.62
CA GLY A 194 28.68 -4.58 -23.91
C GLY A 194 28.17 -5.61 -24.93
N GLU A 195 27.43 -6.64 -24.50
CA GLU A 195 26.80 -7.61 -25.41
C GLU A 195 25.47 -7.07 -25.95
N LYS A 196 25.29 -7.12 -27.26
CA LYS A 196 24.01 -6.80 -27.91
C LYS A 196 23.00 -7.91 -27.64
N LEU A 197 21.75 -7.54 -27.40
CA LEU A 197 20.65 -8.48 -27.15
C LEU A 197 19.58 -8.32 -28.22
N MET A 198 18.85 -9.40 -28.47
CA MET A 198 17.74 -9.51 -29.44
C MET A 198 18.18 -9.29 -30.90
N ILE A 199 18.56 -8.08 -31.28
CA ILE A 199 18.90 -7.71 -32.66
C ILE A 199 20.14 -6.80 -32.70
N ASN A 200 20.86 -6.83 -33.83
CA ASN A 200 21.98 -5.94 -34.09
C ASN A 200 21.71 -4.96 -35.26
N GLY A 201 22.70 -4.12 -35.56
CA GLY A 201 22.58 -3.05 -36.57
C GLY A 201 22.33 -3.53 -38.01
N PHE A 202 22.43 -4.84 -38.30
CA PHE A 202 22.02 -5.41 -39.59
C PHE A 202 20.52 -5.27 -39.83
N LEU A 203 19.72 -5.24 -38.75
CA LEU A 203 18.27 -5.10 -38.76
C LEU A 203 17.87 -3.66 -38.41
N ASP A 204 18.23 -2.71 -39.26
CA ASP A 204 17.98 -1.25 -39.08
C ASP A 204 16.61 -0.77 -39.59
N THR A 205 15.81 -1.65 -40.21
CA THR A 205 14.47 -1.33 -40.73
C THR A 205 13.46 -2.42 -40.37
N VAL A 206 12.19 -2.02 -40.23
CA VAL A 206 11.09 -2.94 -39.89
C VAL A 206 10.96 -4.07 -40.93
N SER A 207 11.15 -3.77 -42.21
CA SER A 207 11.09 -4.77 -43.28
C SER A 207 12.21 -5.82 -43.16
N ARG A 208 13.45 -5.40 -42.87
CA ARG A 208 14.56 -6.35 -42.65
C ARG A 208 14.29 -7.23 -41.43
N LEU A 209 13.79 -6.63 -40.35
CA LEU A 209 13.40 -7.39 -39.15
C LEU A 209 12.33 -8.43 -39.46
N GLN A 210 11.25 -8.06 -40.16
CA GLN A 210 10.20 -9.00 -40.56
C GLN A 210 10.75 -10.16 -41.41
N SER A 211 11.62 -9.87 -42.39
CA SER A 211 12.24 -10.91 -43.20
C SER A 211 13.12 -11.86 -42.37
N ALA A 212 13.92 -11.33 -41.44
CA ALA A 212 14.75 -12.14 -40.56
C ALA A 212 13.92 -13.04 -39.62
N LEU A 213 12.80 -12.52 -39.09
CA LEU A 213 11.91 -13.30 -38.22
C LEU A 213 11.23 -14.45 -38.95
N ILE A 214 10.78 -14.24 -40.21
CA ILE A 214 10.19 -15.31 -41.03
C ILE A 214 11.22 -16.43 -41.29
N LEU A 215 12.45 -16.06 -41.65
CA LEU A 215 13.54 -17.03 -41.87
C LEU A 215 13.84 -17.80 -40.58
N ALA A 216 13.91 -17.10 -39.45
CA ALA A 216 14.15 -17.70 -38.15
C ALA A 216 13.04 -18.68 -37.76
N GLU A 217 11.76 -18.31 -37.91
CA GLU A 217 10.61 -19.17 -37.59
C GLU A 217 10.63 -20.47 -38.40
N VAL A 218 10.82 -20.38 -39.71
CA VAL A 218 10.89 -21.56 -40.60
C VAL A 218 12.05 -22.45 -40.20
N PHE A 219 13.21 -21.87 -39.89
CA PHE A 219 14.39 -22.61 -39.48
C PHE A 219 14.17 -23.36 -38.15
N VAL A 220 13.75 -22.66 -37.09
CA VAL A 220 13.56 -23.29 -35.76
C VAL A 220 12.41 -24.29 -35.73
N SER A 221 11.41 -24.13 -36.60
CA SER A 221 10.31 -25.11 -36.73
C SER A 221 10.76 -26.48 -37.23
N ASN A 222 11.92 -26.56 -37.90
CA ASN A 222 12.52 -27.81 -38.37
C ASN A 222 13.50 -28.43 -37.37
N LEU A 223 13.74 -27.78 -36.22
CA LEU A 223 14.65 -28.28 -35.18
C LEU A 223 13.89 -29.07 -34.10
N PRO A 224 14.54 -30.00 -33.39
CA PRO A 224 14.00 -30.59 -32.18
C PRO A 224 13.67 -29.52 -31.14
N LYS A 225 12.47 -29.57 -30.54
CA LYS A 225 11.97 -28.58 -29.57
C LYS A 225 12.97 -28.22 -28.47
N ASN A 226 13.66 -29.23 -27.92
CA ASN A 226 14.60 -29.08 -26.81
C ASN A 226 16.05 -28.76 -27.28
N MET A 227 16.28 -28.49 -28.57
CA MET A 227 17.62 -28.14 -29.05
C MET A 227 18.08 -26.81 -28.42
N PRO A 228 19.24 -26.76 -27.74
CA PRO A 228 19.75 -25.53 -27.12
C PRO A 228 20.11 -24.46 -28.15
N PHE A 229 19.89 -23.19 -27.82
CA PHE A 229 20.19 -22.03 -28.68
C PHE A 229 21.64 -22.01 -29.18
N GLU A 230 22.60 -22.37 -28.32
CA GLU A 230 24.03 -22.44 -28.62
C GLU A 230 24.36 -23.29 -29.86
N LYS A 231 23.53 -24.29 -30.17
CA LYS A 231 23.75 -25.16 -31.35
C LYS A 231 23.41 -24.51 -32.68
N PHE A 232 22.65 -23.43 -32.67
CA PHE A 232 22.22 -22.72 -33.87
C PHE A 232 22.38 -21.20 -33.79
N GLU A 233 23.06 -20.70 -32.76
CA GLU A 233 23.35 -19.28 -32.52
C GLU A 233 24.04 -18.62 -33.72
N GLN A 234 25.07 -19.25 -34.29
CA GLN A 234 25.80 -18.70 -35.44
C GLN A 234 24.87 -18.40 -36.61
N ARG A 235 23.88 -19.26 -36.86
CA ARG A 235 22.92 -19.07 -37.94
C ARG A 235 21.99 -17.89 -37.68
N PHE A 236 21.61 -17.64 -36.42
CA PHE A 236 20.83 -16.47 -36.03
C PHE A 236 21.63 -15.18 -36.18
N GLN A 237 22.91 -15.19 -35.80
CA GLN A 237 23.81 -14.04 -35.95
C GLN A 237 24.00 -13.63 -37.41
N GLU A 238 24.07 -14.59 -38.34
CA GLU A 238 24.08 -14.32 -39.79
C GLU A 238 22.86 -13.51 -40.28
N TRP A 239 21.73 -13.60 -39.57
CA TRP A 239 20.51 -12.84 -39.86
C TRP A 239 20.36 -11.57 -39.01
N GLY A 240 21.35 -11.25 -38.18
CA GLY A 240 21.30 -10.10 -37.27
C GLY A 240 20.49 -10.33 -35.99
N LEU A 241 20.18 -11.59 -35.65
CA LEU A 241 19.50 -11.98 -34.42
C LEU A 241 20.53 -12.42 -33.38
N GLU A 242 20.57 -11.71 -32.25
CA GLU A 242 21.51 -11.95 -31.15
C GLU A 242 20.87 -12.85 -30.06
N LYS A 243 21.57 -13.08 -28.95
CA LYS A 243 21.03 -13.81 -27.79
C LYS A 243 19.81 -13.10 -27.17
N GLY A 244 18.97 -13.86 -26.48
CA GLY A 244 17.82 -13.33 -25.73
C GLY A 244 16.44 -13.77 -26.21
N TRP A 245 16.36 -14.59 -27.28
CA TRP A 245 15.09 -15.10 -27.81
C TRP A 245 14.54 -16.33 -27.06
N GLY A 246 15.43 -17.12 -26.46
CA GLY A 246 15.09 -18.38 -25.81
C GLY A 246 16.30 -19.27 -25.55
N ASP A 247 16.18 -20.17 -24.58
CA ASP A 247 17.19 -21.21 -24.30
C ASP A 247 17.08 -22.42 -25.23
N THR A 248 15.88 -22.73 -25.69
CA THR A 248 15.58 -23.85 -26.59
C THR A 248 14.94 -23.40 -27.90
N ALA A 249 15.00 -24.23 -28.94
CA ALA A 249 14.33 -23.98 -30.21
C ALA A 249 12.82 -23.71 -30.07
N GLU A 250 12.12 -24.42 -29.16
CA GLU A 250 10.70 -24.16 -28.88
C GLU A 250 10.49 -22.77 -28.27
N ARG A 251 11.32 -22.38 -27.30
CA ARG A 251 11.21 -21.06 -26.67
C ARG A 251 11.52 -19.93 -27.65
N VAL A 252 12.56 -20.08 -28.46
CA VAL A 252 12.93 -19.14 -29.52
C VAL A 252 11.78 -18.98 -30.51
N LYS A 253 11.21 -20.11 -30.96
CA LYS A 253 10.04 -20.10 -31.85
C LYS A 253 8.89 -19.29 -31.27
N GLU A 254 8.51 -19.53 -30.02
CA GLU A 254 7.41 -18.78 -29.40
C GLU A 254 7.69 -17.27 -29.33
N THR A 255 8.92 -16.86 -29.02
CA THR A 255 9.30 -15.44 -28.91
C THR A 255 9.35 -14.76 -30.27
N VAL A 256 9.92 -15.43 -31.28
CA VAL A 256 9.92 -14.99 -32.69
C VAL A 256 8.48 -14.84 -33.18
N ASN A 257 7.63 -15.84 -32.97
CA ASN A 257 6.24 -15.81 -33.41
C ASN A 257 5.45 -14.67 -32.76
N SER A 258 5.63 -14.43 -31.46
CA SER A 258 4.97 -13.29 -30.80
C SER A 258 5.40 -11.94 -31.37
N LEU A 259 6.67 -11.74 -31.74
CA LEU A 259 7.10 -10.50 -32.40
C LEU A 259 6.58 -10.41 -33.84
N SER A 260 6.60 -11.51 -34.59
CA SER A 260 6.04 -11.58 -35.95
C SER A 260 4.55 -11.22 -35.94
N GLU A 261 3.78 -11.77 -35.00
CA GLU A 261 2.36 -11.45 -34.82
C GLU A 261 2.17 -9.97 -34.47
N ILE A 262 2.99 -9.38 -33.60
CA ILE A 262 2.93 -7.94 -33.31
C ILE A 262 3.18 -7.11 -34.58
N LEU A 263 4.16 -7.46 -35.40
CA LEU A 263 4.51 -6.71 -36.60
C LEU A 263 3.48 -6.88 -37.75
N GLN A 264 2.70 -7.96 -37.72
CA GLN A 264 1.66 -8.25 -38.70
C GLN A 264 0.28 -7.73 -38.28
N SER A 265 -0.12 -7.99 -37.04
CA SER A 265 -1.40 -7.64 -36.44
C SER A 265 -1.23 -7.45 -34.93
N PRO A 266 -0.85 -6.24 -34.48
CA PRO A 266 -0.58 -5.98 -33.06
C PRO A 266 -1.81 -6.19 -32.19
N ASP A 267 -1.72 -7.06 -31.18
CA ASP A 267 -2.73 -7.24 -30.15
C ASP A 267 -2.13 -7.13 -28.73
N PRO A 268 -2.95 -6.81 -27.71
CA PRO A 268 -2.45 -6.57 -26.36
C PRO A 268 -1.82 -7.81 -25.71
N VAL A 269 -2.32 -9.01 -26.04
CA VAL A 269 -1.86 -10.27 -25.44
C VAL A 269 -0.46 -10.59 -25.94
N ASN A 270 -0.21 -10.47 -27.25
CA ASN A 270 1.13 -10.68 -27.78
C ASN A 270 2.11 -9.58 -27.37
N ILE A 271 1.67 -8.32 -27.26
CA ILE A 271 2.53 -7.25 -26.72
C ILE A 271 2.97 -7.58 -25.29
N ASP A 272 2.04 -7.94 -24.41
CA ASP A 272 2.35 -8.32 -23.02
C ASP A 272 3.29 -9.54 -22.98
N LYS A 273 3.00 -10.56 -23.81
CA LYS A 273 3.78 -11.79 -23.88
C LYS A 273 5.19 -11.53 -24.39
N PHE A 274 5.36 -10.73 -25.44
CA PHE A 274 6.66 -10.41 -26.02
C PHE A 274 7.48 -9.51 -25.08
N LEU A 275 6.92 -8.37 -24.65
CA LEU A 275 7.64 -7.44 -23.76
C LEU A 275 7.95 -8.08 -22.39
N GLY A 276 7.10 -8.99 -21.89
CA GLY A 276 7.39 -9.77 -20.69
C GLY A 276 8.55 -10.76 -20.85
N ARG A 277 8.91 -11.12 -22.10
CA ARG A 277 10.03 -12.02 -22.43
C ARG A 277 11.31 -11.29 -22.77
N VAL A 278 11.24 -10.05 -23.23
CA VAL A 278 12.42 -9.25 -23.58
C VAL A 278 13.34 -9.12 -22.35
N PRO A 279 14.61 -9.56 -22.44
CA PRO A 279 15.55 -9.49 -21.32
C PRO A 279 16.08 -8.06 -21.15
N ALA A 280 15.25 -7.19 -20.55
CA ALA A 280 15.56 -5.78 -20.34
C ALA A 280 15.99 -5.44 -18.90
N ILE A 281 15.71 -6.33 -17.94
CA ILE A 281 15.96 -6.08 -16.51
C ILE A 281 16.92 -7.15 -15.97
N PHE A 282 18.08 -6.71 -15.51
CA PHE A 282 19.09 -7.54 -14.84
C PHE A 282 19.45 -6.98 -13.46
N SER A 283 19.34 -5.66 -13.30
CA SER A 283 19.73 -4.94 -12.10
C SER A 283 18.59 -4.09 -11.57
N ILE A 284 18.25 -4.31 -10.29
CA ILE A 284 17.16 -3.60 -9.60
C ILE A 284 17.71 -2.89 -8.38
N VAL A 285 17.34 -1.62 -8.21
CA VAL A 285 17.67 -0.83 -7.02
C VAL A 285 16.39 -0.43 -6.30
N ILE A 286 16.33 -0.73 -5.01
CA ILE A 286 15.15 -0.51 -4.16
C ILE A 286 15.54 0.46 -3.05
N PHE A 287 14.90 1.62 -2.97
CA PHE A 287 15.17 2.61 -1.92
C PHE A 287 14.21 2.46 -0.74
N SER A 288 14.76 2.34 0.47
CA SER A 288 14.02 2.35 1.75
C SER A 288 14.88 3.00 2.86
N PRO A 289 15.05 4.34 2.86
CA PRO A 289 16.02 5.03 3.71
C PRO A 289 15.73 4.98 5.21
N HIS A 290 14.50 5.24 5.64
CA HIS A 290 14.14 5.31 7.06
C HIS A 290 14.13 3.94 7.77
N GLY A 291 14.03 4.00 9.11
CA GLY A 291 13.90 2.84 9.98
C GLY A 291 15.20 2.05 10.16
N TYR A 292 15.13 0.97 10.92
CA TYR A 292 16.21 0.01 11.11
C TYR A 292 16.07 -1.12 10.11
N PHE A 293 16.53 -0.92 8.88
CA PHE A 293 16.41 -1.96 7.86
C PHE A 293 17.45 -3.06 8.09
N GLY A 294 16.98 -4.27 8.40
CA GLY A 294 17.80 -5.46 8.66
C GLY A 294 16.98 -6.75 8.66
N GLN A 295 17.66 -7.89 8.81
CA GLN A 295 17.04 -9.22 8.67
C GLN A 295 16.74 -9.92 9.99
N ALA A 296 17.29 -9.42 11.10
CA ALA A 296 17.12 -9.96 12.44
C ALA A 296 17.16 -8.80 13.46
N ASP A 297 16.45 -8.97 14.57
CA ASP A 297 16.46 -8.06 15.73
C ASP A 297 16.06 -6.59 15.44
N VAL A 298 15.33 -6.36 14.34
CA VAL A 298 14.88 -5.02 13.93
C VAL A 298 13.37 -4.79 13.98
N LEU A 299 12.55 -5.85 13.84
CA LEU A 299 11.10 -5.71 13.82
C LEU A 299 10.58 -5.21 15.17
N GLY A 300 9.76 -4.15 15.14
CA GLY A 300 9.25 -3.49 16.34
C GLY A 300 10.11 -2.32 16.83
N LEU A 301 11.29 -2.09 16.25
CA LEU A 301 12.03 -0.83 16.45
C LEU A 301 11.28 0.34 15.79
N PRO A 302 11.52 1.60 16.21
CA PRO A 302 10.91 2.78 15.61
C PRO A 302 11.02 2.78 14.08
N ASP A 303 9.92 3.13 13.41
CA ASP A 303 9.78 3.15 11.95
C ASP A 303 10.14 1.84 11.23
N THR A 304 10.11 0.71 11.94
CA THR A 304 10.54 -0.59 11.42
C THR A 304 9.43 -1.63 11.55
N GLY A 305 8.81 -2.00 10.44
CA GLY A 305 7.66 -2.89 10.44
C GLY A 305 7.44 -3.60 9.11
N GLY A 306 6.18 -3.67 8.67
CA GLY A 306 5.74 -4.44 7.50
C GLY A 306 6.48 -4.10 6.20
N GLN A 307 6.94 -2.86 6.03
CA GLN A 307 7.74 -2.45 4.87
C GLN A 307 9.05 -3.25 4.73
N VAL A 308 9.74 -3.54 5.84
CA VAL A 308 10.98 -4.34 5.81
C VAL A 308 10.69 -5.77 5.39
N VAL A 309 9.63 -6.37 5.96
CA VAL A 309 9.20 -7.73 5.60
C VAL A 309 8.80 -7.80 4.13
N TYR A 310 8.00 -6.83 3.66
CA TYR A 310 7.58 -6.71 2.27
C TYR A 310 8.78 -6.69 1.33
N ILE A 311 9.76 -5.82 1.57
CA ILE A 311 10.91 -5.66 0.68
C ILE A 311 11.80 -6.92 0.71
N LEU A 312 12.04 -7.52 1.87
CA LEU A 312 12.84 -8.75 1.96
C LEU A 312 12.21 -9.92 1.20
N ASP A 313 10.90 -10.09 1.29
CA ASP A 313 10.19 -11.15 0.56
C ASP A 313 10.08 -10.82 -0.95
N GLN A 314 9.85 -9.55 -1.29
CA GLN A 314 9.86 -9.04 -2.66
C GLN A 314 11.19 -9.34 -3.36
N VAL A 315 12.33 -9.06 -2.72
CA VAL A 315 13.66 -9.25 -3.31
C VAL A 315 13.95 -10.72 -3.59
N ARG A 316 13.59 -11.63 -2.67
CA ARG A 316 13.74 -13.07 -2.91
C ARG A 316 12.95 -13.52 -4.14
N ALA A 317 11.73 -13.04 -4.27
CA ALA A 317 10.87 -13.37 -5.40
C ALA A 317 11.36 -12.77 -6.72
N PHE A 318 11.88 -11.54 -6.70
CA PHE A 318 12.52 -10.92 -7.86
C PHE A 318 13.75 -11.70 -8.29
N GLU A 319 14.62 -12.10 -7.36
CA GLU A 319 15.83 -12.85 -7.72
C GLU A 319 15.47 -14.21 -8.36
N GLU A 320 14.52 -14.94 -7.77
CA GLU A 320 14.06 -16.22 -8.30
C GLU A 320 13.47 -16.07 -9.72
N GLU A 321 12.59 -15.08 -9.91
CA GLU A 321 11.95 -14.83 -11.21
C GLU A 321 12.94 -14.29 -12.25
N LEU A 322 13.91 -13.44 -11.87
CA LEU A 322 14.95 -12.96 -12.78
C LEU A 322 15.87 -14.10 -13.21
N LEU A 323 16.34 -14.94 -12.29
CA LEU A 323 17.15 -16.12 -12.61
C LEU A 323 16.40 -17.05 -13.57
N PHE A 324 15.10 -17.26 -13.33
CA PHE A 324 14.25 -18.04 -14.21
C PHE A 324 14.14 -17.41 -15.61
N ARG A 325 13.84 -16.11 -15.71
CA ARG A 325 13.69 -15.39 -16.98
C ARG A 325 14.99 -15.36 -17.78
N ILE A 326 16.10 -15.00 -17.15
CA ILE A 326 17.42 -14.94 -17.79
C ILE A 326 17.77 -16.31 -18.38
N LYS A 327 17.60 -17.38 -17.59
CA LYS A 327 17.81 -18.75 -18.06
C LYS A 327 16.90 -19.07 -19.24
N GLN A 328 15.59 -18.79 -19.15
CA GLN A 328 14.64 -19.07 -20.23
C GLN A 328 14.94 -18.32 -21.53
N GLN A 329 15.69 -17.21 -21.48
CA GLN A 329 16.10 -16.47 -22.68
C GLN A 329 17.47 -16.88 -23.22
N GLY A 330 18.05 -17.97 -22.70
CA GLY A 330 19.35 -18.49 -23.15
C GLY A 330 20.52 -17.61 -22.72
N LEU A 331 20.36 -16.85 -21.64
CA LEU A 331 21.39 -15.96 -21.11
C LEU A 331 22.04 -16.55 -19.85
N THR A 332 23.29 -16.20 -19.61
CA THR A 332 24.08 -16.61 -18.43
C THR A 332 24.35 -15.46 -17.46
N SER A 333 23.79 -14.27 -17.74
CA SER A 333 23.94 -13.08 -16.92
C SER A 333 23.48 -13.33 -15.48
N THR A 334 24.17 -12.71 -14.53
CA THR A 334 23.79 -12.81 -13.12
C THR A 334 22.99 -11.55 -12.73
N PRO A 335 21.75 -11.69 -12.22
CA PRO A 335 20.99 -10.53 -11.78
C PRO A 335 21.64 -9.88 -10.56
N ARG A 336 21.38 -8.60 -10.32
CA ARG A 336 21.87 -7.88 -9.12
C ARG A 336 20.74 -7.06 -8.52
N ILE A 337 20.42 -7.29 -7.25
CA ILE A 337 19.40 -6.52 -6.54
C ILE A 337 20.03 -5.82 -5.34
N LEU A 338 19.88 -4.50 -5.26
CA LEU A 338 20.38 -3.69 -4.14
C LEU A 338 19.22 -3.04 -3.40
N VAL A 339 19.07 -3.35 -2.12
CA VAL A 339 18.19 -2.61 -1.21
C VAL A 339 19.01 -1.51 -0.53
N VAL A 340 18.78 -0.27 -0.92
CA VAL A 340 19.55 0.89 -0.49
C VAL A 340 18.83 1.59 0.67
N THR A 341 19.47 1.58 1.83
CA THR A 341 18.93 2.10 3.09
C THR A 341 19.99 2.90 3.85
N ARG A 342 19.63 3.49 4.99
CA ARG A 342 20.55 4.29 5.79
C ARG A 342 21.53 3.41 6.57
N LEU A 343 22.80 3.81 6.60
CA LEU A 343 23.79 3.29 7.56
C LEU A 343 23.65 4.04 8.90
N ILE A 344 23.44 3.28 9.98
CA ILE A 344 23.28 3.81 11.35
C ILE A 344 24.42 3.27 12.21
N PRO A 345 25.50 4.06 12.42
CA PRO A 345 26.68 3.62 13.17
C PRO A 345 26.38 3.19 14.61
N GLU A 346 25.46 3.86 15.29
CA GLU A 346 25.12 3.59 16.70
C GLU A 346 24.11 2.46 16.91
N ALA A 347 23.68 1.78 15.85
CA ALA A 347 22.72 0.69 15.97
C ALA A 347 23.35 -0.52 16.68
N ARG A 348 23.15 -0.60 18.00
CA ARG A 348 23.60 -1.72 18.84
C ARG A 348 22.63 -2.90 18.74
N GLY A 349 23.17 -4.11 18.61
CA GLY A 349 22.37 -5.34 18.55
C GLY A 349 21.81 -5.67 17.17
N THR A 350 22.03 -4.82 16.16
CA THR A 350 21.59 -5.07 14.78
C THR A 350 22.78 -4.95 13.81
N LYS A 351 22.57 -5.31 12.54
CA LYS A 351 23.56 -5.13 11.45
C LYS A 351 23.41 -3.80 10.72
N CYS A 352 22.63 -2.85 11.24
CA CYS A 352 22.37 -1.57 10.56
C CYS A 352 23.60 -0.66 10.45
N ASN A 353 24.69 -0.99 11.13
CA ASN A 353 26.00 -0.35 11.01
C ASN A 353 26.90 -0.98 9.93
N GLN A 354 26.50 -2.09 9.31
CA GLN A 354 27.25 -2.76 8.25
C GLN A 354 26.86 -2.22 6.87
N GLU A 355 27.86 -1.74 6.13
CA GLU A 355 27.65 -1.14 4.81
C GLU A 355 27.02 -2.08 3.79
N LEU A 356 27.45 -3.34 3.75
CA LEU A 356 26.94 -4.33 2.81
C LEU A 356 26.56 -5.61 3.55
N GLU A 357 25.34 -6.09 3.32
CA GLU A 357 24.82 -7.33 3.92
C GLU A 357 24.12 -8.17 2.86
N ALA A 358 24.50 -9.45 2.73
CA ALA A 358 23.81 -10.38 1.84
C ALA A 358 22.40 -10.70 2.39
N ILE A 359 21.40 -10.71 1.51
CA ILE A 359 20.03 -11.08 1.88
C ILE A 359 19.94 -12.60 2.05
N LEU A 360 19.25 -13.06 3.09
CA LEU A 360 19.07 -14.47 3.41
C LEU A 360 18.18 -15.11 2.33
N ASN A 361 18.55 -16.34 1.96
CA ASN A 361 17.92 -17.13 0.91
C ASN A 361 18.01 -16.51 -0.50
N THR A 362 19.02 -15.66 -0.73
CA THR A 362 19.38 -15.15 -2.05
C THR A 362 20.87 -15.35 -2.33
N LYS A 363 21.28 -15.27 -3.59
CA LYS A 363 22.68 -15.40 -4.04
C LYS A 363 23.28 -14.10 -4.55
N HIS A 364 22.45 -13.19 -5.06
CA HIS A 364 22.89 -12.01 -5.80
C HIS A 364 22.25 -10.71 -5.30
N SER A 365 21.53 -10.78 -4.19
CA SER A 365 20.80 -9.65 -3.60
C SER A 365 21.42 -9.19 -2.29
N HIS A 366 21.60 -7.88 -2.13
CA HIS A 366 22.30 -7.29 -0.98
C HIS A 366 21.57 -6.06 -0.45
N ILE A 367 21.69 -5.80 0.85
CA ILE A 367 21.37 -4.54 1.49
C ILE A 367 22.63 -3.66 1.43
N LEU A 368 22.51 -2.48 0.81
CA LEU A 368 23.53 -1.44 0.77
C LEU A 368 23.13 -0.30 1.71
N ARG A 369 23.98 0.00 2.68
CA ARG A 369 23.75 1.05 3.66
C ARG A 369 24.62 2.26 3.39
N VAL A 370 23.99 3.41 3.21
CA VAL A 370 24.68 4.68 2.93
C VAL A 370 24.44 5.64 4.10
N PRO A 371 25.49 6.23 4.69
CA PRO A 371 25.30 7.11 5.84
C PRO A 371 24.65 8.43 5.43
N PHE A 372 23.86 9.00 6.33
CA PHE A 372 23.55 10.43 6.26
C PHE A 372 24.77 11.24 6.67
N ARG A 373 24.89 12.43 6.07
CA ARG A 373 26.00 13.33 6.31
C ARG A 373 25.51 14.76 6.53
N THR A 374 26.00 15.37 7.59
CA THR A 374 25.86 16.80 7.89
C THR A 374 27.09 17.56 7.38
N GLU A 375 27.19 18.84 7.69
CA GLU A 375 28.42 19.63 7.47
C GLU A 375 29.57 19.14 8.34
N THR A 376 29.27 18.60 9.53
CA THR A 376 30.24 18.15 10.54
C THR A 376 30.71 16.70 10.38
N GLY A 377 30.05 15.88 9.54
CA GLY A 377 30.48 14.51 9.29
C GLY A 377 29.34 13.54 9.02
N VAL A 378 29.53 12.27 9.38
CA VAL A 378 28.49 11.24 9.33
C VAL A 378 27.53 11.43 10.49
N LEU A 379 26.23 11.28 10.25
CA LEU A 379 25.22 11.32 11.31
C LEU A 379 25.04 9.93 11.93
N HIS A 380 25.38 9.82 13.22
CA HIS A 380 25.54 8.54 13.91
C HIS A 380 24.23 7.96 14.48
N GLN A 381 23.38 8.83 15.00
CA GLN A 381 22.13 8.46 15.66
C GLN A 381 20.99 8.18 14.68
N TRP A 382 20.01 7.38 15.10
CA TRP A 382 18.76 7.20 14.35
C TRP A 382 17.99 8.52 14.20
N VAL A 383 17.25 8.64 13.09
CA VAL A 383 16.40 9.81 12.78
C VAL A 383 15.03 9.28 12.40
N SER A 384 13.99 9.89 12.96
CA SER A 384 12.60 9.61 12.62
C SER A 384 12.34 9.83 11.13
N ARG A 385 11.45 9.02 10.55
CA ARG A 385 11.02 9.19 9.16
C ARG A 385 10.41 10.58 8.88
N PHE A 386 9.87 11.25 9.91
CA PHE A 386 9.35 12.62 9.81
C PHE A 386 10.45 13.68 9.76
N ASP A 387 11.65 13.40 10.29
CA ASP A 387 12.73 14.38 10.45
C ASP A 387 13.84 14.19 9.39
N ILE A 388 13.59 13.35 8.39
CA ILE A 388 14.61 12.82 7.48
C ILE A 388 14.94 13.73 6.30
N TYR A 389 14.02 14.64 5.97
CA TYR A 389 14.03 15.42 4.72
C TYR A 389 15.30 16.24 4.44
N PRO A 390 15.96 16.88 5.43
CA PRO A 390 17.22 17.62 5.19
C PRO A 390 18.33 16.78 4.57
N TYR A 391 18.34 15.47 4.82
CA TYR A 391 19.45 14.59 4.44
C TYR A 391 19.26 13.94 3.06
N LEU A 392 18.02 13.91 2.55
CA LEU A 392 17.66 13.07 1.39
C LEU A 392 18.36 13.49 0.10
N GLU A 393 18.55 14.79 -0.15
CA GLU A 393 19.21 15.27 -1.39
C GLU A 393 20.68 14.83 -1.46
N ARG A 394 21.40 14.92 -0.33
CA ARG A 394 22.79 14.45 -0.25
C ARG A 394 22.86 12.93 -0.28
N TYR A 395 21.99 12.27 0.47
CA TYR A 395 21.88 10.82 0.47
C TYR A 395 21.62 10.26 -0.94
N ALA A 396 20.72 10.86 -1.72
CA ALA A 396 20.46 10.44 -3.10
C ALA A 396 21.70 10.52 -4.00
N ARG A 397 22.55 11.54 -3.81
CA ARG A 397 23.81 11.68 -4.55
C ARG A 397 24.83 10.62 -4.13
N ASP A 398 25.03 10.45 -2.84
CA ASP A 398 26.00 9.50 -2.28
C ASP A 398 25.59 8.05 -2.61
N ALA A 399 24.30 7.75 -2.48
CA ALA A 399 23.73 6.46 -2.83
C ALA A 399 23.84 6.17 -4.34
N ALA A 400 23.54 7.14 -5.21
CA ALA A 400 23.69 6.95 -6.65
C ALA A 400 25.14 6.62 -7.03
N SER A 401 26.13 7.25 -6.40
CA SER A 401 27.55 6.93 -6.65
C SER A 401 27.85 5.48 -6.29
N LYS A 402 27.54 5.06 -5.05
CA LYS A 402 27.81 3.69 -4.59
C LYS A 402 27.06 2.63 -5.40
N VAL A 403 25.84 2.92 -5.82
CA VAL A 403 25.05 2.03 -6.67
C VAL A 403 25.74 1.83 -8.02
N LEU A 404 26.21 2.90 -8.67
CA LEU A 404 26.92 2.79 -9.94
C LEU A 404 28.24 2.02 -9.79
N ASP A 405 28.96 2.24 -8.68
CA ASP A 405 30.22 1.56 -8.39
C ASP A 405 30.01 0.04 -8.19
N ILE A 406 28.98 -0.35 -7.44
CA ILE A 406 28.69 -1.78 -7.14
C ILE A 406 28.09 -2.51 -8.35
N LEU A 407 27.23 -1.83 -9.13
CA LEU A 407 26.60 -2.44 -10.30
C LEU A 407 27.50 -2.45 -11.54
N GLU A 408 28.58 -1.65 -11.53
CA GLU A 408 29.45 -1.39 -12.69
C GLU A 408 28.65 -0.87 -13.90
N GLY A 409 27.59 -0.10 -13.62
CA GLY A 409 26.60 0.30 -14.61
C GLY A 409 25.36 0.93 -13.99
N LYS A 410 24.45 1.39 -14.85
CA LYS A 410 23.16 1.92 -14.41
C LYS A 410 22.22 0.77 -14.03
N PRO A 411 21.36 0.94 -13.03
CA PRO A 411 20.28 -0.01 -12.79
C PRO A 411 19.28 0.00 -13.95
N ASP A 412 18.61 -1.13 -14.18
CA ASP A 412 17.57 -1.25 -15.20
C ASP A 412 16.19 -0.82 -14.67
N LEU A 413 15.97 -0.99 -13.36
CA LEU A 413 14.75 -0.58 -12.66
C LEU A 413 15.08 0.02 -11.29
N ILE A 414 14.45 1.14 -10.96
CA ILE A 414 14.49 1.75 -9.63
C ILE A 414 13.10 1.72 -8.99
N ILE A 415 13.02 1.24 -7.75
CA ILE A 415 11.78 1.17 -6.98
C ILE A 415 11.92 2.00 -5.70
N GLY A 416 11.10 3.04 -5.55
CA GLY A 416 10.96 3.78 -4.30
C GLY A 416 9.96 3.12 -3.35
N ASN A 417 10.22 3.21 -2.05
CA ASN A 417 9.30 2.73 -1.01
C ASN A 417 9.08 3.83 0.04
N TYR A 418 7.81 4.13 0.34
CA TYR A 418 7.38 5.22 1.21
C TYR A 418 7.84 6.60 0.73
N THR A 419 7.43 7.68 1.40
CA THR A 419 7.70 9.06 0.96
C THR A 419 9.19 9.33 0.69
N ASP A 420 10.07 8.99 1.63
CA ASP A 420 11.49 9.27 1.57
C ASP A 420 12.20 8.43 0.49
N GLY A 421 11.89 7.12 0.42
CA GLY A 421 12.42 6.24 -0.62
C GLY A 421 11.89 6.59 -2.01
N ASN A 422 10.63 7.00 -2.12
CA ASN A 422 10.02 7.48 -3.36
C ASN A 422 10.70 8.75 -3.87
N LEU A 423 10.96 9.72 -2.97
CA LEU A 423 11.65 10.95 -3.34
C LEU A 423 13.10 10.67 -3.79
N VAL A 424 13.84 9.86 -3.04
CA VAL A 424 15.21 9.47 -3.42
C VAL A 424 15.21 8.73 -4.76
N ALA A 425 14.28 7.79 -4.96
CA ALA A 425 14.10 7.09 -6.22
C ALA A 425 13.84 8.06 -7.37
N SER A 426 13.00 9.09 -7.19
CA SER A 426 12.72 10.10 -8.20
C SER A 426 13.96 10.91 -8.59
N LEU A 427 14.76 11.32 -7.60
CA LEU A 427 16.00 12.06 -7.85
C LEU A 427 17.04 11.21 -8.59
N VAL A 428 17.22 9.95 -8.17
CA VAL A 428 18.20 9.04 -8.78
C VAL A 428 17.74 8.60 -10.17
N ALA A 429 16.48 8.21 -10.35
CA ALA A 429 15.95 7.78 -11.64
C ALA A 429 15.99 8.91 -12.68
N SER A 430 15.63 10.13 -12.29
CA SER A 430 15.73 11.32 -13.16
C SER A 430 17.18 11.59 -13.58
N LYS A 431 18.13 11.49 -12.65
CA LYS A 431 19.57 11.69 -12.92
C LYS A 431 20.15 10.62 -13.84
N LEU A 432 19.81 9.35 -13.62
CA LEU A 432 20.40 8.24 -14.36
C LEU A 432 19.65 7.93 -15.68
N GLY A 433 18.41 8.40 -15.80
CA GLY A 433 17.54 8.13 -16.93
C GLY A 433 16.98 6.71 -16.91
N VAL A 434 16.61 6.20 -15.73
CA VAL A 434 16.15 4.81 -15.50
C VAL A 434 14.64 4.78 -15.27
N THR A 435 13.98 3.65 -15.61
CA THR A 435 12.56 3.44 -15.34
C THR A 435 12.29 3.43 -13.83
N GLN A 436 11.28 4.19 -13.38
CA GLN A 436 10.95 4.34 -11.98
C GLN A 436 9.59 3.73 -11.62
N ALA A 437 9.58 2.88 -10.59
CA ALA A 437 8.38 2.50 -9.85
C ALA A 437 8.35 3.16 -8.47
N THR A 438 7.15 3.37 -7.92
CA THR A 438 6.95 3.77 -6.52
C THR A 438 5.93 2.88 -5.83
N ILE A 439 6.16 2.64 -4.53
CA ILE A 439 5.24 1.95 -3.63
C ILE A 439 5.05 2.86 -2.42
N ALA A 440 3.83 3.32 -2.15
CA ALA A 440 3.59 4.21 -1.01
C ALA A 440 3.71 3.48 0.32
N HIS A 441 3.22 2.24 0.42
CA HIS A 441 2.94 1.50 1.67
C HIS A 441 1.88 2.15 2.56
N ALA A 442 1.96 3.46 2.76
CA ALA A 442 0.96 4.29 3.42
C ALA A 442 1.11 5.75 2.99
N LEU A 443 -0.01 6.48 2.92
CA LEU A 443 -0.02 7.94 2.72
C LEU A 443 -0.55 8.64 3.97
N GLU A 444 0.33 9.37 4.67
CA GLU A 444 0.05 9.91 6.00
C GLU A 444 -1.10 10.92 6.00
N LYS A 445 -1.35 11.63 4.90
CA LYS A 445 -2.49 12.57 4.78
C LYS A 445 -3.84 11.92 5.10
N THR A 446 -4.00 10.63 4.81
CA THR A 446 -5.23 9.89 5.12
C THR A 446 -5.27 9.30 6.52
N LYS A 447 -4.12 9.18 7.19
CA LYS A 447 -4.00 8.64 8.54
C LYS A 447 -4.15 9.74 9.60
N TYR A 448 -3.82 10.97 9.25
CA TYR A 448 -3.98 12.15 10.10
C TYR A 448 -5.09 13.03 9.50
N GLU A 449 -6.28 12.96 10.08
CA GLU A 449 -7.45 13.69 9.59
C GLU A 449 -7.20 15.21 9.58
N ASP A 450 -7.63 15.87 8.49
CA ASP A 450 -7.43 17.30 8.23
C ASP A 450 -5.96 17.77 8.32
N SER A 451 -4.99 16.86 8.21
CA SER A 451 -3.56 17.21 8.37
C SER A 451 -3.03 18.12 7.27
N ASP A 452 -3.72 18.19 6.14
CA ASP A 452 -3.45 19.12 5.05
C ASP A 452 -3.84 20.56 5.41
N VAL A 453 -5.08 20.79 5.89
CA VAL A 453 -5.54 22.14 6.25
C VAL A 453 -5.01 22.61 7.60
N LYS A 454 -4.72 21.69 8.53
CA LYS A 454 -4.10 21.97 9.84
C LYS A 454 -2.58 21.77 9.83
N TRP A 455 -1.96 21.72 8.64
CA TRP A 455 -0.54 21.36 8.52
C TRP A 455 0.37 22.23 9.39
N LYS A 456 0.14 23.55 9.47
CA LYS A 456 0.95 24.48 10.27
C LYS A 456 1.05 24.09 11.75
N GLU A 457 -0.03 23.54 12.32
CA GLU A 457 -0.05 23.09 13.72
C GLU A 457 0.72 21.79 13.92
N LEU A 458 0.74 20.94 12.90
CA LEU A 458 1.32 19.60 12.90
C LEU A 458 2.77 19.59 12.42
N ASP A 459 3.17 20.59 11.63
CA ASP A 459 4.47 20.67 10.97
C ASP A 459 5.66 20.66 11.95
N PRO A 460 5.62 21.33 13.12
CA PRO A 460 6.73 21.27 14.08
C PRO A 460 7.04 19.86 14.60
N LYS A 461 6.11 18.91 14.48
CA LYS A 461 6.26 17.52 14.96
C LYS A 461 6.40 16.49 13.84
N TYR A 462 5.66 16.67 12.75
CA TYR A 462 5.55 15.66 11.69
C TYR A 462 6.12 16.11 10.35
N HIS A 463 6.40 17.41 10.19
CA HIS A 463 6.94 17.98 8.96
C HIS A 463 6.12 17.62 7.71
N PHE A 464 4.79 17.64 7.83
CA PHE A 464 3.87 17.26 6.76
C PHE A 464 3.99 18.13 5.51
N SER A 465 4.44 19.38 5.65
CA SER A 465 4.76 20.22 4.49
C SER A 465 5.81 19.56 3.57
N CYS A 466 6.88 19.01 4.15
CA CYS A 466 7.89 18.26 3.42
C CYS A 466 7.33 16.94 2.87
N GLN A 467 6.60 16.21 3.72
CA GLN A 467 6.05 14.90 3.36
C GLN A 467 5.11 14.97 2.17
N PHE A 468 4.07 15.80 2.23
CA PHE A 468 3.06 15.89 1.18
C PHE A 468 3.66 16.45 -0.10
N THR A 469 4.60 17.40 -0.01
CA THR A 469 5.34 17.90 -1.17
C THR A 469 6.16 16.79 -1.84
N ALA A 470 6.87 15.97 -1.05
CA ALA A 470 7.66 14.84 -1.54
C ALA A 470 6.79 13.74 -2.17
N ASP A 471 5.63 13.46 -1.57
CA ASP A 471 4.64 12.53 -2.11
C ASP A 471 4.17 13.01 -3.49
N MET A 472 3.74 14.28 -3.61
CA MET A 472 3.27 14.85 -4.89
C MET A 472 4.32 14.84 -5.99
N ILE A 473 5.58 15.14 -5.65
CA ILE A 473 6.72 15.05 -6.56
C ILE A 473 6.89 13.61 -7.06
N SER A 474 6.88 12.65 -6.13
CA SER A 474 7.19 11.27 -6.46
C SER A 474 6.08 10.58 -7.26
N MET A 475 4.81 10.84 -6.92
CA MET A 475 3.63 10.36 -7.65
C MET A 475 3.63 10.84 -9.11
N ASN A 476 4.03 12.08 -9.34
CA ASN A 476 4.04 12.66 -10.69
C ASN A 476 5.30 12.36 -11.48
N ASN A 477 6.41 12.03 -10.83
CA ASN A 477 7.66 11.64 -11.48
C ASN A 477 7.74 10.16 -11.85
N SER A 478 7.03 9.27 -11.14
CA SER A 478 7.08 7.82 -11.38
C SER A 478 6.54 7.43 -12.76
N ASP A 479 7.16 6.44 -13.40
CA ASP A 479 6.66 5.84 -14.64
C ASP A 479 5.46 4.93 -14.38
N PHE A 480 5.48 4.21 -13.26
CA PHE A 480 4.34 3.44 -12.75
C PHE A 480 4.30 3.41 -11.22
N ILE A 481 3.11 3.23 -10.67
CA ILE A 481 2.83 3.14 -9.24
C ILE A 481 2.28 1.75 -8.96
N ILE A 482 2.85 1.09 -7.96
CA ILE A 482 2.38 -0.21 -7.48
C ILE A 482 1.62 0.00 -6.17
N THR A 483 0.42 -0.55 -6.12
CA THR A 483 -0.44 -0.59 -4.92
C THR A 483 -0.80 -2.02 -4.58
N SER A 484 -1.13 -2.28 -3.31
CA SER A 484 -1.51 -3.62 -2.87
C SER A 484 -2.98 -3.92 -3.15
N THR A 485 -3.83 -2.89 -3.19
CA THR A 485 -5.29 -2.97 -3.31
C THR A 485 -5.87 -1.85 -4.16
N TYR A 486 -7.07 -2.06 -4.69
CA TYR A 486 -7.86 -1.00 -5.33
C TYR A 486 -8.21 0.11 -4.32
N GLN A 487 -8.54 -0.26 -3.09
CA GLN A 487 -8.82 0.65 -1.99
C GLN A 487 -7.71 1.68 -1.76
N GLU A 488 -6.44 1.28 -1.90
CA GLU A 488 -5.30 2.18 -1.78
C GLU A 488 -5.37 3.31 -2.83
N ILE A 489 -5.82 3.00 -4.05
CA ILE A 489 -5.94 3.97 -5.14
C ILE A 489 -7.22 4.81 -5.00
N ALA A 490 -8.37 4.15 -5.11
CA ALA A 490 -9.69 4.77 -5.30
C ALA A 490 -10.70 4.38 -4.22
N GLY A 491 -10.27 3.74 -3.14
CA GLY A 491 -11.10 3.54 -1.96
C GLY A 491 -12.27 2.59 -2.21
N SER A 492 -13.36 2.88 -1.52
CA SER A 492 -14.62 2.16 -1.66
C SER A 492 -15.66 3.04 -2.35
N LYS A 493 -16.90 2.56 -2.42
CA LYS A 493 -18.03 3.37 -2.87
C LYS A 493 -18.21 4.62 -1.99
N ASP A 494 -18.03 4.46 -0.68
CA ASP A 494 -18.40 5.49 0.31
C ASP A 494 -17.20 6.32 0.80
N ARG A 495 -15.98 5.77 0.75
CA ARG A 495 -14.76 6.43 1.21
C ARG A 495 -13.73 6.58 0.10
N PRO A 496 -13.11 7.75 -0.08
CA PRO A 496 -12.08 7.95 -1.07
C PRO A 496 -10.82 7.12 -0.77
N GLY A 497 -10.09 6.78 -1.83
CA GLY A 497 -8.81 6.08 -1.72
C GLY A 497 -7.70 6.95 -1.15
N GLN A 498 -6.59 6.32 -0.79
CA GLN A 498 -5.43 7.04 -0.27
C GLN A 498 -4.87 8.00 -1.33
N TYR A 499 -4.58 7.49 -2.53
CA TYR A 499 -4.14 8.32 -3.65
C TYR A 499 -5.22 9.28 -4.12
N GLU A 500 -6.48 8.85 -4.20
CA GLU A 500 -7.61 9.70 -4.58
C GLU A 500 -7.72 10.97 -3.71
N SER A 501 -7.45 10.84 -2.41
CA SER A 501 -7.48 12.00 -1.51
C SER A 501 -6.40 13.06 -1.83
N HIS A 502 -5.41 12.73 -2.66
CA HIS A 502 -4.36 13.64 -3.15
C HIS A 502 -4.72 14.25 -4.51
N ASN A 503 -5.90 13.95 -5.07
CA ASN A 503 -6.35 14.55 -6.33
C ASN A 503 -6.56 16.06 -6.19
N ALA A 504 -7.26 16.51 -5.15
CA ALA A 504 -7.41 17.93 -4.85
C ALA A 504 -7.36 18.16 -3.34
N PHE A 505 -6.43 19.00 -2.89
CA PHE A 505 -6.28 19.38 -1.49
C PHE A 505 -5.49 20.68 -1.34
N THR A 506 -5.47 21.26 -0.14
CA THR A 506 -4.78 22.53 0.10
C THR A 506 -4.00 22.50 1.41
N MET A 507 -2.85 23.17 1.40
CA MET A 507 -2.07 23.51 2.58
C MET A 507 -2.08 25.04 2.71
N PRO A 508 -3.06 25.62 3.45
CA PRO A 508 -3.27 27.06 3.49
C PRO A 508 -1.99 27.80 3.90
N GLY A 509 -1.61 28.82 3.14
CA GLY A 509 -0.36 29.58 3.33
C GLY A 509 0.89 28.96 2.72
N LEU A 510 0.78 27.83 1.99
CA LEU A 510 1.90 27.18 1.30
C LEU A 510 1.61 26.95 -0.19
N CYS A 511 0.63 26.11 -0.50
CA CYS A 511 0.17 25.86 -1.88
C CYS A 511 -1.19 25.15 -1.90
N ARG A 512 -1.88 25.29 -3.02
CA ARG A 512 -3.12 24.57 -3.34
C ARG A 512 -2.85 23.57 -4.46
N PHE A 513 -3.30 22.32 -4.32
CA PHE A 513 -3.25 21.34 -5.40
C PHE A 513 -4.64 21.24 -6.02
N ALA A 514 -4.84 21.92 -7.15
CA ALA A 514 -6.09 21.86 -7.92
C ALA A 514 -6.25 20.51 -8.63
N SER A 515 -5.13 19.99 -9.15
CA SER A 515 -5.02 18.63 -9.67
C SER A 515 -3.66 18.06 -9.29
N GLY A 516 -3.67 17.17 -8.29
CA GLY A 516 -2.49 16.54 -7.74
C GLY A 516 -2.17 15.22 -8.43
N ILE A 517 -3.12 14.28 -8.42
CA ILE A 517 -2.98 12.95 -9.03
C ILE A 517 -4.34 12.45 -9.54
N ASN A 518 -4.35 11.86 -10.73
CA ASN A 518 -5.54 11.26 -11.31
C ASN A 518 -5.55 9.75 -11.08
N VAL A 519 -6.54 9.21 -10.37
CA VAL A 519 -6.68 7.77 -10.13
C VAL A 519 -6.93 6.96 -11.40
N PHE A 520 -7.36 7.61 -12.48
CA PHE A 520 -7.50 7.02 -13.81
C PHE A 520 -6.22 7.06 -14.65
N ASP A 521 -5.11 7.55 -14.09
CA ASP A 521 -3.82 7.53 -14.78
C ASP A 521 -3.38 6.07 -15.00
N PRO A 522 -3.00 5.69 -16.24
CA PRO A 522 -2.55 4.34 -16.54
C PRO A 522 -1.24 3.96 -15.86
N LYS A 523 -0.60 4.83 -15.07
CA LYS A 523 0.54 4.48 -14.25
C LYS A 523 0.16 3.61 -13.04
N PHE A 524 -1.10 3.66 -12.58
CA PHE A 524 -1.55 2.88 -11.42
C PHE A 524 -1.73 1.40 -11.74
N ASN A 525 -1.08 0.56 -10.94
CA ASN A 525 -1.20 -0.88 -11.03
C ASN A 525 -1.36 -1.52 -9.66
N ILE A 526 -2.27 -2.48 -9.57
CA ILE A 526 -2.42 -3.32 -8.37
C ILE A 526 -1.53 -4.55 -8.53
N ALA A 527 -0.53 -4.70 -7.67
CA ALA A 527 0.24 -5.95 -7.55
C ALA A 527 0.23 -6.35 -6.07
N SER A 528 -0.72 -7.22 -5.72
CA SER A 528 -0.90 -7.62 -4.34
C SER A 528 0.25 -8.52 -3.88
N PRO A 529 0.82 -8.28 -2.67
CA PRO A 529 1.86 -9.14 -2.12
C PRO A 529 1.31 -10.51 -1.71
N GLY A 530 2.21 -11.45 -1.46
CA GLY A 530 1.88 -12.78 -0.92
C GLY A 530 2.37 -12.96 0.52
N ALA A 531 2.29 -14.21 1.00
CA ALA A 531 3.00 -14.66 2.19
C ALA A 531 4.14 -15.61 1.78
N ASP A 532 5.18 -15.70 2.61
CA ASP A 532 6.29 -16.64 2.41
C ASP A 532 5.78 -18.08 2.48
N GLN A 533 5.67 -18.75 1.32
CA GLN A 533 5.14 -20.10 1.22
C GLN A 533 6.07 -21.18 1.81
N SER A 534 7.29 -20.82 2.22
CA SER A 534 8.16 -21.68 3.04
C SER A 534 7.67 -21.75 4.49
N VAL A 535 7.09 -20.64 5.00
CA VAL A 535 6.58 -20.49 6.36
C VAL A 535 5.09 -20.83 6.44
N TYR A 536 4.30 -20.28 5.52
CA TYR A 536 2.84 -20.42 5.48
C TYR A 536 2.43 -21.33 4.33
N PHE A 537 2.03 -22.54 4.64
CA PHE A 537 1.65 -23.56 3.66
C PHE A 537 0.49 -24.41 4.17
N PRO A 538 -0.23 -25.13 3.28
CA PRO A 538 -1.44 -25.86 3.66
C PRO A 538 -1.20 -26.85 4.80
N HIS A 539 -2.09 -26.84 5.81
CA HIS A 539 -2.04 -27.77 6.95
C HIS A 539 -2.09 -29.26 6.57
N THR A 540 -2.55 -29.57 5.35
CA THR A 540 -2.63 -30.91 4.75
C THR A 540 -1.26 -31.45 4.29
N GLN A 541 -0.25 -30.61 4.10
CA GLN A 541 1.11 -31.04 3.73
C GLN A 541 1.86 -31.61 4.94
N LYS A 542 1.44 -32.80 5.41
CA LYS A 542 1.94 -33.43 6.65
C LYS A 542 3.46 -33.59 6.70
N HIS A 543 4.11 -33.85 5.56
CA HIS A 543 5.57 -34.00 5.46
C HIS A 543 6.36 -32.70 5.72
N ARG A 544 5.73 -31.52 5.64
CA ARG A 544 6.35 -30.22 5.92
C ARG A 544 6.05 -29.69 7.32
N ARG A 545 5.17 -30.34 8.09
CA ARG A 545 4.71 -29.87 9.40
C ARG A 545 5.87 -29.82 10.40
N LEU A 546 5.92 -28.74 11.18
CA LEU A 546 6.98 -28.49 12.15
C LEU A 546 6.59 -29.05 13.51
N THR A 547 6.53 -30.39 13.60
CA THR A 547 6.05 -31.11 14.79
C THR A 547 6.85 -30.85 16.06
N SER A 548 8.10 -30.39 15.94
CA SER A 548 8.92 -29.95 17.06
C SER A 548 8.31 -28.78 17.85
N PHE A 549 7.45 -27.97 17.24
CA PHE A 549 6.75 -26.88 17.93
C PHE A 549 5.46 -27.33 18.63
N HIS A 550 4.96 -28.54 18.37
CA HIS A 550 3.66 -28.98 18.91
C HIS A 550 3.58 -28.94 20.44
N PRO A 551 4.59 -29.39 21.22
CA PRO A 551 4.53 -29.28 22.67
C PRO A 551 4.40 -27.83 23.17
N ALA A 552 5.14 -26.90 22.55
CA ALA A 552 5.08 -25.48 22.89
C ALA A 552 3.72 -24.86 22.49
N ILE A 553 3.17 -25.23 21.34
CA ILE A 553 1.86 -24.77 20.88
C ILE A 553 0.74 -25.33 21.77
N GLU A 554 0.84 -26.60 22.19
CA GLU A 554 -0.13 -27.21 23.10
C GLU A 554 -0.13 -26.56 24.48
N GLU A 555 1.04 -26.21 25.02
CA GLU A 555 1.16 -25.39 26.23
C GLU A 555 0.48 -24.03 26.02
N LEU A 556 0.84 -23.35 24.94
CA LEU A 556 0.35 -22.02 24.61
C LEU A 556 -1.18 -21.98 24.49
N LEU A 557 -1.79 -22.99 23.86
CA LEU A 557 -3.23 -23.06 23.62
C LEU A 557 -4.01 -23.63 24.81
N TYR A 558 -3.48 -24.64 25.50
CA TYR A 558 -4.28 -25.51 26.37
C TYR A 558 -3.76 -25.64 27.81
N SER A 559 -2.71 -24.92 28.19
CA SER A 559 -2.32 -24.80 29.59
C SER A 559 -3.47 -24.21 30.42
N LYS A 560 -3.59 -24.66 31.67
CA LYS A 560 -4.58 -24.16 32.63
C LYS A 560 -4.03 -23.05 33.52
N GLN A 561 -2.73 -22.77 33.41
CA GLN A 561 -2.07 -21.75 34.21
C GLN A 561 -2.03 -20.45 33.42
N ASP A 562 -2.42 -19.36 34.08
CA ASP A 562 -2.19 -18.01 33.59
C ASP A 562 -0.73 -17.63 33.88
N ASN A 563 -0.08 -16.95 32.93
CA ASN A 563 1.27 -16.44 33.09
C ASN A 563 1.46 -15.16 32.24
N ASP A 564 2.72 -14.73 32.08
CA ASP A 564 3.06 -13.55 31.28
C ASP A 564 2.89 -13.73 29.76
N GLU A 565 2.74 -14.97 29.29
CA GLU A 565 2.55 -15.30 27.87
C GLU A 565 1.08 -15.50 27.49
N HIS A 566 0.24 -15.97 28.41
CA HIS A 566 -1.17 -16.25 28.16
C HIS A 566 -2.06 -16.16 29.42
N ILE A 567 -3.31 -15.75 29.22
CA ILE A 567 -4.37 -15.79 30.25
C ILE A 567 -5.65 -16.47 29.74
N GLY A 568 -6.42 -17.04 30.68
CA GLY A 568 -7.59 -17.85 30.39
C GLY A 568 -7.22 -19.28 30.00
N PHE A 569 -8.19 -20.15 29.81
CA PHE A 569 -7.95 -21.54 29.42
C PHE A 569 -9.12 -22.07 28.60
N LEU A 570 -8.88 -23.12 27.83
CA LEU A 570 -9.91 -23.81 27.04
C LEU A 570 -10.36 -25.08 27.76
N ALA A 571 -11.61 -25.11 28.21
CA ALA A 571 -12.17 -26.23 28.98
C ALA A 571 -12.41 -27.48 28.13
N ASP A 572 -12.95 -27.30 26.91
CA ASP A 572 -13.12 -28.38 25.93
C ASP A 572 -12.14 -28.22 24.77
N LYS A 573 -11.08 -29.04 24.77
CA LYS A 573 -10.05 -29.04 23.72
C LYS A 573 -10.54 -29.58 22.37
N ARG A 574 -11.71 -30.23 22.32
CA ARG A 574 -12.26 -30.82 21.08
C ARG A 574 -13.04 -29.81 20.25
N LYS A 575 -13.43 -28.67 20.84
CA LYS A 575 -14.11 -27.61 20.12
C LYS A 575 -13.17 -26.98 19.09
N PRO A 576 -13.66 -26.65 17.88
CA PRO A 576 -12.91 -25.82 16.95
C PRO A 576 -12.53 -24.48 17.57
N ILE A 577 -11.46 -23.89 17.05
CA ILE A 577 -10.94 -22.60 17.54
C ILE A 577 -11.24 -21.49 16.52
N ILE A 578 -11.89 -20.42 16.97
CA ILE A 578 -11.78 -19.11 16.32
C ILE A 578 -10.45 -18.51 16.73
N PHE A 579 -9.62 -18.17 15.73
CA PHE A 579 -8.31 -17.59 15.93
C PHE A 579 -8.25 -16.17 15.37
N SER A 580 -7.66 -15.25 16.12
CA SER A 580 -7.31 -13.91 15.62
C SER A 580 -5.92 -13.54 16.11
N MET A 581 -5.12 -12.94 15.24
CA MET A 581 -3.78 -12.46 15.57
C MET A 581 -3.56 -11.08 14.98
N ALA A 582 -3.29 -10.09 15.82
CA ALA A 582 -3.03 -8.71 15.41
C ALA A 582 -2.33 -7.94 16.54
N ARG A 583 -1.91 -6.70 16.24
CA ARG A 583 -1.61 -5.73 17.31
C ARG A 583 -2.90 -5.40 18.07
N LEU A 584 -2.76 -4.99 19.33
CA LEU A 584 -3.88 -4.57 20.16
C LEU A 584 -4.02 -3.05 20.11
N ASP A 585 -4.80 -2.57 19.14
CA ASP A 585 -5.15 -1.16 18.97
C ASP A 585 -6.64 -1.03 18.64
N THR A 586 -7.17 0.20 18.72
CA THR A 586 -8.61 0.47 18.56
C THR A 586 -9.12 0.10 17.17
N VAL A 587 -8.30 0.28 16.13
CA VAL A 587 -8.66 0.01 14.74
C VAL A 587 -8.72 -1.49 14.50
N LYS A 588 -7.78 -2.28 15.05
CA LYS A 588 -7.77 -3.75 14.92
C LYS A 588 -8.96 -4.41 15.60
N ASN A 589 -9.58 -3.76 16.59
CA ASN A 589 -10.88 -4.13 17.15
C ASN A 589 -10.96 -5.58 17.67
N ILE A 590 -9.85 -6.08 18.23
CA ILE A 590 -9.80 -7.41 18.86
C ILE A 590 -10.78 -7.46 20.05
N THR A 591 -10.89 -6.37 20.82
CA THR A 591 -11.88 -6.25 21.90
C THR A 591 -13.31 -6.34 21.39
N GLY A 592 -13.60 -5.82 20.19
CA GLY A 592 -14.90 -5.98 19.54
C GLY A 592 -15.24 -7.44 19.29
N LEU A 593 -14.31 -8.22 18.72
CA LEU A 593 -14.49 -9.67 18.53
C LEU A 593 -14.76 -10.41 19.85
N VAL A 594 -14.03 -10.07 20.91
CA VAL A 594 -14.26 -10.65 22.25
C VAL A 594 -15.65 -10.32 22.77
N GLU A 595 -16.12 -9.09 22.57
CA GLU A 595 -17.47 -8.68 22.92
C GLU A 595 -18.54 -9.45 22.11
N TRP A 596 -18.36 -9.58 20.79
CA TRP A 596 -19.30 -10.31 19.93
C TRP A 596 -19.40 -11.78 20.34
N TYR A 597 -18.26 -12.41 20.61
CA TYR A 597 -18.19 -13.78 21.11
C TYR A 597 -18.88 -13.91 22.47
N GLY A 598 -18.61 -12.99 23.40
CA GLY A 598 -19.17 -13.03 24.75
C GLY A 598 -20.70 -12.90 24.79
N LYS A 599 -21.28 -12.07 23.91
CA LYS A 599 -22.73 -11.88 23.77
C LYS A 599 -23.45 -13.08 23.11
N ASN A 600 -22.80 -13.77 22.19
CA ASN A 600 -23.43 -14.81 21.38
C ASN A 600 -23.29 -16.21 22.01
N SER A 601 -24.28 -16.63 22.81
CA SER A 601 -24.28 -17.94 23.48
C SER A 601 -24.16 -19.12 22.50
N ARG A 602 -24.85 -19.04 21.35
CA ARG A 602 -24.77 -20.06 20.30
C ARG A 602 -23.35 -20.20 19.78
N LEU A 603 -22.64 -19.10 19.53
CA LEU A 603 -21.26 -19.15 19.08
C LEU A 603 -20.34 -19.79 20.13
N ARG A 604 -20.51 -19.44 21.40
CA ARG A 604 -19.74 -19.98 22.54
C ARG A 604 -19.94 -21.49 22.73
N GLU A 605 -21.14 -22.00 22.47
CA GLU A 605 -21.42 -23.44 22.47
C GLU A 605 -20.71 -24.17 21.32
N LEU A 606 -20.58 -23.50 20.17
CA LEU A 606 -20.01 -24.10 18.97
C LEU A 606 -18.48 -24.23 19.03
N VAL A 607 -17.78 -23.20 19.51
CA VAL A 607 -16.32 -23.04 19.35
C VAL A 607 -15.65 -22.32 20.54
N ASN A 608 -14.33 -22.48 20.65
CA ASN A 608 -13.47 -21.71 21.54
C ASN A 608 -12.95 -20.43 20.85
N LEU A 609 -12.56 -19.42 21.64
CA LEU A 609 -11.93 -18.20 21.13
C LEU A 609 -10.46 -18.13 21.57
N VAL A 610 -9.55 -17.96 20.62
CA VAL A 610 -8.12 -17.71 20.86
C VAL A 610 -7.73 -16.40 20.19
N VAL A 611 -7.20 -15.46 20.97
CA VAL A 611 -6.73 -14.16 20.46
C VAL A 611 -5.26 -13.96 20.82
N VAL A 612 -4.43 -13.64 19.83
CA VAL A 612 -3.03 -13.26 20.00
C VAL A 612 -2.93 -11.76 19.78
N ALA A 613 -2.80 -10.97 20.85
CA ALA A 613 -2.80 -9.52 20.73
C ALA A 613 -2.14 -8.81 21.93
N GLY A 614 -1.17 -7.94 21.65
CA GLY A 614 -0.59 -7.01 22.61
C GLY A 614 0.04 -7.64 23.85
N PHE A 615 0.30 -6.82 24.87
CA PHE A 615 0.68 -7.27 26.21
C PHE A 615 -0.55 -7.65 27.05
N LEU A 616 -0.36 -8.49 28.07
CA LEU A 616 -1.44 -8.90 28.98
C LEU A 616 -1.63 -7.92 30.14
N ASP A 617 -0.57 -7.18 30.50
CA ASP A 617 -0.55 -6.21 31.59
C ASP A 617 -0.40 -4.79 31.03
N PRO A 618 -1.30 -3.85 31.39
CA PRO A 618 -1.20 -2.46 30.92
C PRO A 618 0.10 -1.76 31.34
N SER A 619 0.74 -2.18 32.43
CA SER A 619 1.99 -1.59 32.91
C SER A 619 3.19 -1.88 31.98
N LYS A 620 3.10 -2.93 31.16
CA LYS A 620 4.15 -3.33 30.21
C LYS A 620 4.09 -2.55 28.90
N SER A 621 2.95 -1.92 28.58
CA SER A 621 2.80 -1.09 27.39
C SER A 621 3.14 0.38 27.68
N LYS A 622 3.72 1.05 26.68
CA LYS A 622 3.91 2.51 26.66
C LYS A 622 2.90 3.20 25.74
N ASP A 623 2.12 2.43 24.99
CA ASP A 623 1.14 2.92 24.03
C ASP A 623 -0.22 3.14 24.70
N ARG A 624 -0.81 4.32 24.53
CA ARG A 624 -2.04 4.68 25.25
C ARG A 624 -3.26 3.90 24.75
N GLU A 625 -3.32 3.60 23.45
CA GLU A 625 -4.41 2.82 22.88
C GLU A 625 -4.34 1.38 23.34
N GLU A 626 -3.15 0.77 23.28
CA GLU A 626 -2.93 -0.58 23.76
C GLU A 626 -3.25 -0.70 25.26
N ILE A 627 -2.82 0.24 26.10
CA ILE A 627 -3.17 0.27 27.53
C ILE A 627 -4.71 0.30 27.73
N SER A 628 -5.41 1.10 26.93
CA SER A 628 -6.87 1.21 27.00
C SER A 628 -7.54 -0.10 26.57
N GLU A 629 -7.10 -0.67 25.45
CA GLU A 629 -7.63 -1.92 24.91
C GLU A 629 -7.32 -3.12 25.82
N ILE A 630 -6.15 -3.16 26.49
CA ILE A 630 -5.82 -4.15 27.52
C ILE A 630 -6.83 -4.09 28.67
N LYS A 631 -7.12 -2.89 29.18
CA LYS A 631 -8.11 -2.71 30.27
C LYS A 631 -9.50 -3.15 29.82
N LYS A 632 -9.87 -2.83 28.57
CA LYS A 632 -11.13 -3.27 27.97
C LYS A 632 -11.20 -4.78 27.81
N MET A 633 -10.13 -5.44 27.37
CA MET A 633 -10.02 -6.91 27.28
C MET A 633 -10.31 -7.58 28.62
N HIS A 634 -9.63 -7.16 29.70
CA HIS A 634 -9.87 -7.68 31.05
C HIS A 634 -11.34 -7.48 31.48
N SER A 635 -11.88 -6.27 31.30
CA SER A 635 -13.27 -5.96 31.61
C SER A 635 -14.27 -6.84 30.86
N LEU A 636 -14.03 -7.12 29.57
CA LEU A 636 -14.89 -7.98 28.76
C LEU A 636 -14.83 -9.45 29.19
N ILE A 637 -13.63 -9.95 29.52
CA ILE A 637 -13.43 -11.32 30.03
C ILE A 637 -14.23 -11.53 31.31
N ASP A 638 -14.18 -10.58 32.23
CA ASP A 638 -14.93 -10.62 33.49
C ASP A 638 -16.43 -10.43 33.26
N LYS A 639 -16.83 -9.44 32.46
CA LYS A 639 -18.25 -9.14 32.18
C LYS A 639 -18.98 -10.33 31.58
N TYR A 640 -18.38 -11.04 30.63
CA TYR A 640 -19.02 -12.17 29.93
C TYR A 640 -18.62 -13.55 30.47
N GLN A 641 -17.83 -13.60 31.55
CA GLN A 641 -17.37 -14.82 32.21
C GLN A 641 -16.73 -15.80 31.21
N LEU A 642 -15.68 -15.34 30.52
CA LEU A 642 -15.09 -16.05 29.37
C LEU A 642 -14.05 -17.11 29.74
N LYS A 643 -13.72 -17.27 31.03
CA LYS A 643 -12.81 -18.33 31.49
C LYS A 643 -13.36 -19.71 31.11
N GLY A 644 -12.50 -20.57 30.58
CA GLY A 644 -12.89 -21.89 30.06
C GLY A 644 -13.29 -21.90 28.57
N GLN A 645 -13.44 -20.74 27.94
CA GLN A 645 -13.88 -20.60 26.54
C GLN A 645 -12.97 -19.68 25.72
N LEU A 646 -12.26 -18.78 26.40
CA LEU A 646 -11.29 -17.85 25.80
C LEU A 646 -9.86 -18.14 26.26
N ARG A 647 -8.93 -17.98 25.33
CA ARG A 647 -7.48 -17.93 25.57
C ARG A 647 -6.92 -16.65 24.94
N TRP A 648 -6.36 -15.76 25.76
CA TRP A 648 -5.67 -14.56 25.29
C TRP A 648 -4.17 -14.76 25.43
N ILE A 649 -3.46 -14.68 24.31
CA ILE A 649 -2.02 -14.91 24.20
C ILE A 649 -1.34 -13.57 23.86
N SER A 650 -0.19 -13.32 24.48
CA SER A 650 0.66 -12.16 24.20
C SER A 650 1.25 -12.20 22.79
N ALA A 651 1.70 -11.05 22.29
CA ALA A 651 2.27 -10.92 20.94
C ALA A 651 3.35 -11.98 20.63
N GLN A 652 3.27 -12.58 19.43
CA GLN A 652 4.16 -13.65 18.99
C GLN A 652 5.14 -13.17 17.93
N ASN A 653 6.44 -13.27 18.20
CA ASN A 653 7.49 -12.69 17.34
C ASN A 653 8.18 -13.71 16.41
N ASP A 654 7.96 -15.01 16.62
CA ASP A 654 8.52 -16.07 15.77
C ASP A 654 7.56 -16.43 14.64
N ARG A 655 7.83 -15.89 13.45
CA ARG A 655 7.03 -16.17 12.24
C ARG A 655 6.96 -17.66 11.88
N VAL A 656 8.00 -18.44 12.15
CA VAL A 656 8.06 -19.86 11.79
C VAL A 656 7.13 -20.67 12.70
N ARG A 657 7.17 -20.38 14.01
CA ARG A 657 6.22 -20.94 14.98
C ARG A 657 4.79 -20.49 14.69
N ASN A 658 4.59 -19.22 14.32
CA ASN A 658 3.27 -18.68 13.96
C ASN A 658 2.66 -19.41 12.76
N GLY A 659 3.46 -19.73 11.73
CA GLY A 659 3.01 -20.56 10.61
C GLY A 659 2.48 -21.93 11.07
N GLU A 660 3.16 -22.58 12.01
CA GLU A 660 2.70 -23.85 12.57
C GLU A 660 1.46 -23.68 13.46
N LEU A 661 1.36 -22.57 14.21
CA LEU A 661 0.18 -22.22 14.99
C LEU A 661 -1.07 -22.15 14.11
N TYR A 662 -1.04 -21.40 12.99
CA TYR A 662 -2.16 -21.36 12.03
C TYR A 662 -2.57 -22.75 11.55
N ARG A 663 -1.60 -23.63 11.25
CA ARG A 663 -1.87 -25.02 10.82
C ARG A 663 -2.45 -25.87 11.95
N CYS A 664 -2.01 -25.70 13.19
CA CYS A 664 -2.60 -26.35 14.36
C CYS A 664 -4.05 -25.89 14.58
N ILE A 665 -4.37 -24.61 14.37
CA ILE A 665 -5.76 -24.14 14.40
C ILE A 665 -6.58 -24.81 13.29
N ALA A 666 -6.03 -24.93 12.07
CA ALA A 666 -6.70 -25.62 10.97
C ALA A 666 -6.96 -27.11 11.26
N ASP A 667 -6.07 -27.80 12.00
CA ASP A 667 -6.31 -29.17 12.44
C ASP A 667 -7.53 -29.29 13.37
N THR A 668 -7.87 -28.24 14.14
CA THR A 668 -9.10 -28.20 14.97
C THR A 668 -10.39 -27.95 14.17
N LYS A 669 -10.30 -27.80 12.83
CA LYS A 669 -11.39 -27.30 11.97
C LYS A 669 -11.90 -25.93 12.40
N GLY A 670 -10.99 -25.10 12.90
CA GLY A 670 -11.22 -23.72 13.32
C GLY A 670 -11.40 -22.75 12.15
N ALA A 671 -11.41 -21.45 12.46
CA ALA A 671 -11.44 -20.38 11.47
C ALA A 671 -10.61 -19.17 11.94
N PHE A 672 -10.10 -18.38 11.00
CA PHE A 672 -9.48 -17.10 11.28
C PHE A 672 -10.52 -15.98 11.24
N VAL A 673 -10.44 -15.03 12.16
CA VAL A 673 -11.31 -13.84 12.17
C VAL A 673 -10.46 -12.58 12.27
N GLN A 674 -10.65 -11.67 11.32
CA GLN A 674 -10.03 -10.36 11.26
C GLN A 674 -11.15 -9.30 11.45
N PRO A 675 -11.30 -8.72 12.66
CA PRO A 675 -12.48 -7.91 13.01
C PRO A 675 -12.27 -6.39 12.91
N ALA A 676 -11.20 -5.91 12.25
CA ALA A 676 -10.83 -4.50 12.30
C ALA A 676 -11.95 -3.59 11.79
N LEU A 677 -12.09 -2.41 12.41
CA LEU A 677 -12.95 -1.33 11.92
C LEU A 677 -12.56 -0.89 10.51
N TYR A 678 -11.27 -1.02 10.19
CA TYR A 678 -10.70 -0.82 8.86
C TYR A 678 -9.37 -1.57 8.75
N GLU A 679 -9.10 -2.20 7.62
CA GLU A 679 -7.83 -2.87 7.34
C GLU A 679 -7.34 -2.50 5.95
N ALA A 680 -6.12 -1.96 5.83
CA ALA A 680 -5.62 -1.47 4.55
C ALA A 680 -5.33 -2.61 3.55
N PHE A 681 -4.80 -3.73 4.04
CA PHE A 681 -4.55 -4.93 3.23
C PHE A 681 -4.88 -6.22 4.00
N GLY A 682 -4.20 -6.46 5.12
CA GLY A 682 -4.42 -7.64 5.96
C GLY A 682 -3.54 -8.84 5.60
N LEU A 683 -2.22 -8.74 5.82
CA LEU A 683 -1.29 -9.87 5.59
C LEU A 683 -1.70 -11.14 6.37
N THR A 684 -2.25 -10.99 7.58
CA THR A 684 -2.72 -12.12 8.40
C THR A 684 -3.86 -12.89 7.75
N VAL A 685 -4.66 -12.24 6.89
CA VAL A 685 -5.68 -12.90 6.06
C VAL A 685 -4.99 -13.82 5.04
N ILE A 686 -3.98 -13.32 4.35
CA ILE A 686 -3.20 -14.09 3.38
C ILE A 686 -2.45 -15.25 4.05
N GLU A 687 -1.87 -15.03 5.24
CA GLU A 687 -1.20 -16.07 6.03
C GLU A 687 -2.17 -17.20 6.44
N ALA A 688 -3.34 -16.84 6.97
CA ALA A 688 -4.38 -17.78 7.37
C ALA A 688 -4.88 -18.61 6.18
N MET A 689 -5.18 -17.95 5.06
CA MET A 689 -5.63 -18.61 3.84
C MET A 689 -4.54 -19.53 3.24
N ASN A 690 -3.26 -19.13 3.26
CA ASN A 690 -2.13 -19.98 2.84
C ASN A 690 -2.02 -21.27 3.67
N CYS A 691 -2.42 -21.22 4.95
CA CYS A 691 -2.45 -22.39 5.82
C CYS A 691 -3.70 -23.27 5.62
N GLY A 692 -4.64 -22.83 4.78
CA GLY A 692 -5.91 -23.48 4.52
C GLY A 692 -6.94 -23.26 5.63
N LEU A 693 -6.86 -22.15 6.36
CA LEU A 693 -7.81 -21.82 7.41
C LEU A 693 -8.95 -20.96 6.82
N PRO A 694 -10.23 -21.41 6.87
CA PRO A 694 -11.36 -20.58 6.50
C PRO A 694 -11.35 -19.26 7.27
N THR A 695 -11.59 -18.16 6.56
CA THR A 695 -11.29 -16.82 7.08
C THR A 695 -12.49 -15.89 6.96
N PHE A 696 -12.77 -15.16 8.05
CA PHE A 696 -13.76 -14.09 8.15
C PHE A 696 -13.02 -12.75 8.26
N VAL A 697 -13.37 -11.78 7.43
CA VAL A 697 -12.65 -10.51 7.35
C VAL A 697 -13.59 -9.33 7.35
N THR A 698 -13.10 -8.19 7.82
CA THR A 698 -13.84 -6.93 7.72
C THR A 698 -14.21 -6.62 6.27
N ASN A 699 -15.42 -6.11 6.05
CA ASN A 699 -15.84 -5.55 4.77
C ASN A 699 -15.27 -4.14 4.53
N GLN A 700 -14.49 -3.60 5.46
CA GLN A 700 -13.89 -2.26 5.41
C GLN A 700 -12.40 -2.30 5.03
N GLY A 701 -12.12 -2.08 3.75
CA GLY A 701 -10.76 -1.93 3.22
C GLY A 701 -10.26 -3.15 2.44
N GLY A 702 -8.95 -3.37 2.43
CA GLY A 702 -8.27 -4.35 1.58
C GLY A 702 -8.74 -5.80 1.70
N PRO A 703 -9.08 -6.34 2.89
CA PRO A 703 -9.56 -7.71 3.00
C PRO A 703 -10.83 -8.02 2.20
N ALA A 704 -11.68 -7.02 1.97
CA ALA A 704 -12.89 -7.15 1.16
C ALA A 704 -12.60 -7.46 -0.31
N GLU A 705 -11.39 -7.14 -0.81
CA GLU A 705 -10.92 -7.51 -2.14
C GLU A 705 -10.26 -8.89 -2.17
N ILE A 706 -9.66 -9.31 -1.05
CA ILE A 706 -8.98 -10.61 -0.92
C ILE A 706 -10.01 -11.74 -0.97
N ILE A 707 -11.07 -11.61 -0.18
CA ILE A 707 -12.13 -12.61 -0.04
C ILE A 707 -13.20 -12.43 -1.11
N VAL A 708 -13.69 -13.56 -1.63
CA VAL A 708 -14.95 -13.64 -2.36
C VAL A 708 -15.96 -14.21 -1.38
N ASP A 709 -16.88 -13.37 -0.88
CA ASP A 709 -17.82 -13.72 0.20
C ASP A 709 -18.61 -15.00 -0.13
N GLY A 710 -18.60 -15.96 0.79
CA GLY A 710 -19.26 -17.25 0.64
C GLY A 710 -18.51 -18.30 -0.18
N VAL A 711 -17.41 -17.92 -0.85
CA VAL A 711 -16.61 -18.82 -1.71
C VAL A 711 -15.25 -19.12 -1.08
N SER A 712 -14.36 -18.12 -1.02
CA SER A 712 -12.99 -18.27 -0.49
C SER A 712 -12.85 -17.85 0.98
N GLY A 713 -13.93 -17.33 1.57
CA GLY A 713 -14.05 -16.90 2.96
C GLY A 713 -15.34 -16.10 3.14
N PHE A 714 -15.41 -15.26 4.18
CA PHE A 714 -16.61 -14.47 4.46
C PHE A 714 -16.28 -13.02 4.85
N HIS A 715 -17.14 -12.09 4.44
CA HIS A 715 -17.13 -10.71 4.92
C HIS A 715 -17.96 -10.58 6.20
N ILE A 716 -17.47 -9.79 7.15
CA ILE A 716 -18.15 -9.39 8.38
C ILE A 716 -18.16 -7.86 8.49
N ASP A 717 -19.23 -7.30 9.05
CA ASP A 717 -19.35 -5.87 9.29
C ASP A 717 -18.91 -5.53 10.72
N PRO A 718 -17.78 -4.82 10.91
CA PRO A 718 -17.26 -4.53 12.24
C PRO A 718 -18.15 -3.56 13.04
N THR A 719 -19.11 -2.89 12.39
CA THR A 719 -20.10 -2.02 13.04
C THR A 719 -21.35 -2.78 13.49
N ASN A 720 -21.55 -4.02 13.00
CA ASN A 720 -22.67 -4.89 13.37
C ASN A 720 -22.17 -6.24 13.90
N GLY A 721 -21.79 -6.25 15.20
CA GLY A 721 -21.27 -7.43 15.88
C GLY A 721 -22.25 -8.60 16.01
N ASP A 722 -23.56 -8.31 16.08
CA ASP A 722 -24.59 -9.34 16.20
C ASP A 722 -24.77 -10.09 14.87
N GLU A 723 -24.80 -9.38 13.74
CA GLU A 723 -24.78 -10.00 12.40
C GLU A 723 -23.49 -10.81 12.21
N SER A 724 -22.34 -10.20 12.49
CA SER A 724 -21.03 -10.81 12.30
C SER A 724 -20.86 -12.10 13.11
N SER A 725 -21.20 -12.07 14.40
CA SER A 725 -21.13 -13.27 15.26
C SER A 725 -22.10 -14.36 14.82
N ASN A 726 -23.29 -13.99 14.36
CA ASN A 726 -24.25 -14.96 13.82
C ASN A 726 -23.80 -15.59 12.51
N LYS A 727 -23.12 -14.83 11.64
CA LYS A 727 -22.52 -15.34 10.41
C LYS A 727 -21.45 -16.39 10.71
N ILE A 728 -20.59 -16.12 11.69
CA ILE A 728 -19.57 -17.08 12.16
C ILE A 728 -20.23 -18.33 12.77
N ALA A 729 -21.25 -18.16 13.62
CA ALA A 729 -21.97 -19.28 14.22
C ALA A 729 -22.69 -20.14 13.17
N ASN A 730 -23.27 -19.54 12.13
CA ASN A 730 -23.90 -20.25 11.02
C ASN A 730 -22.90 -21.12 10.25
N PHE A 731 -21.68 -20.62 10.02
CA PHE A 731 -20.62 -21.40 9.39
C PHE A 731 -20.27 -22.65 10.20
N PHE A 732 -20.05 -22.52 11.51
CA PHE A 732 -19.71 -23.67 12.35
C PHE A 732 -20.89 -24.64 12.52
N ALA A 733 -22.13 -24.15 12.60
CA ALA A 733 -23.32 -24.99 12.60
C ALA A 733 -23.40 -25.83 11.31
N ARG A 734 -23.22 -25.19 10.15
CA ARG A 734 -23.19 -25.87 8.85
C ARG A 734 -22.03 -26.87 8.73
N CYS A 735 -20.87 -26.59 9.31
CA CYS A 735 -19.76 -27.55 9.35
C CYS A 735 -20.07 -28.80 10.20
N ARG A 736 -20.95 -28.69 11.20
CA ARG A 736 -21.42 -29.86 11.98
C ARG A 736 -22.42 -30.70 11.18
N GLU A 737 -23.26 -30.06 10.37
CA GLU A 737 -24.23 -30.73 9.50
C GLU A 737 -23.55 -31.38 8.28
N ASP A 738 -22.58 -30.67 7.68
CA ASP A 738 -21.79 -31.12 6.53
C ASP A 738 -20.30 -30.98 6.82
N SER A 739 -19.68 -32.10 7.21
CA SER A 739 -18.24 -32.18 7.49
C SER A 739 -17.34 -31.82 6.29
N SER A 740 -17.86 -31.86 5.06
CA SER A 740 -17.12 -31.49 3.85
C SER A 740 -17.08 -29.97 3.65
N TYR A 741 -18.04 -29.22 4.22
CA TYR A 741 -18.20 -27.79 3.98
C TYR A 741 -16.95 -26.99 4.35
N TRP A 742 -16.34 -27.29 5.50
CA TRP A 742 -15.10 -26.65 5.94
C TRP A 742 -13.98 -26.85 4.91
N ASN A 743 -13.81 -28.07 4.39
CA ASN A 743 -12.76 -28.39 3.42
C ASN A 743 -13.01 -27.71 2.06
N ARG A 744 -14.28 -27.51 1.66
CA ARG A 744 -14.62 -26.75 0.45
C ARG A 744 -14.19 -25.29 0.56
N VAL A 745 -14.52 -24.61 1.66
CA VAL A 745 -14.12 -23.21 1.90
C VAL A 745 -12.59 -23.10 2.03
N SER A 746 -11.96 -24.04 2.74
CA SER A 746 -10.49 -24.12 2.87
C SER A 746 -9.80 -24.25 1.51
N THR A 747 -10.29 -25.13 0.65
CA THR A 747 -9.73 -25.37 -0.70
C THR A 747 -9.94 -24.16 -1.60
N ALA A 748 -11.12 -23.54 -1.57
CA ALA A 748 -11.40 -22.31 -2.32
C ALA A 748 -10.54 -21.13 -1.85
N GLY A 749 -10.27 -21.01 -0.54
CA GLY A 749 -9.33 -20.05 0.01
C GLY A 749 -7.91 -20.26 -0.51
N LEU A 750 -7.42 -21.50 -0.51
CA LEU A 750 -6.11 -21.87 -1.07
C LEU A 750 -6.02 -21.57 -2.56
N GLN A 751 -7.07 -21.88 -3.33
CA GLN A 751 -7.12 -21.57 -4.76
C GLN A 751 -7.02 -20.06 -5.00
N ARG A 752 -7.82 -19.26 -4.29
CA ARG A 752 -7.79 -17.79 -4.36
C ARG A 752 -6.39 -17.23 -4.12
N ILE A 753 -5.67 -17.73 -3.12
CA ILE A 753 -4.30 -17.32 -2.84
C ILE A 753 -3.36 -17.65 -4.00
N ASN A 754 -3.39 -18.90 -4.48
CA ASN A 754 -2.50 -19.34 -5.55
C ASN A 754 -2.75 -18.63 -6.88
N GLU A 755 -3.96 -18.12 -7.11
CA GLU A 755 -4.33 -17.37 -8.32
C GLU A 755 -4.03 -15.86 -8.23
N CYS A 756 -3.93 -15.28 -7.02
CA CYS A 756 -3.93 -13.82 -6.87
C CYS A 756 -2.85 -13.26 -5.92
N TYR A 757 -2.48 -13.98 -4.86
CA TYR A 757 -1.72 -13.43 -3.72
C TYR A 757 -0.48 -14.27 -3.41
N THR A 758 0.42 -14.39 -4.40
CA THR A 758 1.74 -15.01 -4.21
C THR A 758 2.84 -14.06 -4.62
N TRP A 759 4.00 -14.18 -3.97
CA TRP A 759 5.18 -13.41 -4.34
C TRP A 759 5.69 -13.73 -5.75
N LYS A 760 5.43 -14.93 -6.26
CA LYS A 760 5.73 -15.29 -7.66
C LYS A 760 4.91 -14.46 -8.64
N ILE A 761 3.59 -14.41 -8.46
CA ILE A 761 2.69 -13.58 -9.30
C ILE A 761 3.09 -12.11 -9.22
N TYR A 762 3.38 -11.64 -8.00
CA TYR A 762 3.87 -10.28 -7.76
C TYR A 762 5.13 -9.99 -8.59
N ALA A 763 6.17 -10.83 -8.45
CA ALA A 763 7.45 -10.65 -9.13
C ALA A 763 7.28 -10.66 -10.66
N THR A 764 6.53 -11.62 -11.19
CA THR A 764 6.24 -11.71 -12.62
C THR A 764 5.54 -10.44 -13.12
N LYS A 765 4.53 -9.97 -12.39
CA LYS A 765 3.72 -8.80 -12.76
C LYS A 765 4.54 -7.50 -12.73
N VAL A 766 5.32 -7.26 -11.68
CA VAL A 766 6.14 -6.04 -11.57
C VAL A 766 7.29 -6.02 -12.57
N LEU A 767 7.93 -7.15 -12.86
CA LEU A 767 8.97 -7.21 -13.90
C LEU A 767 8.39 -6.97 -15.30
N ASN A 768 7.17 -7.45 -15.58
CA ASN A 768 6.47 -7.14 -16.83
C ASN A 768 6.16 -5.63 -16.93
N MET A 769 5.71 -5.01 -15.83
CA MET A 769 5.55 -3.56 -15.77
C MET A 769 6.87 -2.84 -16.05
N GLY A 770 7.97 -3.24 -15.43
CA GLY A 770 9.28 -2.63 -15.67
C GLY A 770 9.65 -2.57 -17.15
N THR A 771 9.42 -3.65 -17.90
CA THR A 771 9.70 -3.67 -19.35
C THR A 771 8.68 -2.86 -20.16
N ILE A 772 7.37 -3.02 -19.89
CA ILE A 772 6.30 -2.33 -20.64
C ILE A 772 6.36 -0.81 -20.41
N TYR A 773 6.48 -0.37 -19.15
CA TYR A 773 6.62 1.05 -18.83
C TYR A 773 7.98 1.61 -19.28
N GLY A 774 9.03 0.77 -19.31
CA GLY A 774 10.31 1.13 -19.92
C GLY A 774 10.18 1.48 -21.40
N PHE A 775 9.46 0.64 -22.16
CA PHE A 775 9.14 0.92 -23.56
C PHE A 775 8.21 2.14 -23.72
N TRP A 776 7.13 2.20 -22.94
CA TRP A 776 6.18 3.33 -22.91
C TRP A 776 6.86 4.66 -22.63
N ARG A 777 7.84 4.68 -21.73
CA ARG A 777 8.63 5.86 -21.38
C ARG A 777 9.46 6.36 -22.56
N GLN A 778 10.05 5.45 -23.34
CA GLN A 778 10.82 5.85 -24.53
C GLN A 778 9.91 6.44 -25.61
N LEU A 779 8.74 5.83 -25.82
CA LEU A 779 7.74 6.30 -26.78
C LEU A 779 7.23 7.72 -26.48
N ASN A 780 7.04 8.06 -25.21
CA ASN A 780 6.42 9.31 -24.79
C ASN A 780 7.44 10.29 -24.17
N LYS A 781 8.73 10.13 -24.50
CA LYS A 781 9.81 10.92 -23.91
C LYS A 781 9.63 12.43 -24.14
N GLU A 782 9.18 12.83 -25.32
CA GLU A 782 8.97 14.23 -25.69
C GLU A 782 7.76 14.83 -24.99
N GLU A 783 6.64 14.11 -25.00
CA GLU A 783 5.38 14.53 -24.37
C GLU A 783 5.53 14.74 -22.85
N LYS A 784 6.36 13.93 -22.18
CA LYS A 784 6.59 14.05 -20.73
C LYS A 784 7.55 15.17 -20.31
N GLN A 785 8.27 15.82 -21.24
CA GLN A 785 9.32 16.78 -20.85
C GLN A 785 8.78 17.97 -20.05
N ALA A 786 7.63 18.52 -20.45
CA ALA A 786 7.04 19.67 -19.76
C ALA A 786 6.72 19.34 -18.30
N LYS A 787 6.04 18.20 -18.06
CA LYS A 787 5.73 17.71 -16.70
C LYS A 787 6.99 17.47 -15.87
N GLN A 788 8.04 16.88 -16.45
CA GLN A 788 9.31 16.67 -15.76
C GLN A 788 10.00 17.98 -15.35
N ARG A 789 9.94 19.01 -16.19
CA ARG A 789 10.48 20.34 -15.86
C ARG A 789 9.67 21.01 -14.75
N TYR A 790 8.35 20.88 -14.79
CA TYR A 790 7.45 21.40 -13.76
C TYR A 790 7.71 20.74 -12.40
N VAL A 791 7.79 19.40 -12.35
CA VAL A 791 8.16 18.65 -11.14
C VAL A 791 9.54 19.07 -10.61
N LYS A 792 10.52 19.27 -11.51
CA LYS A 792 11.86 19.73 -11.13
C LYS A 792 11.85 21.15 -10.55
N LEU A 793 11.05 22.06 -11.10
CA LEU A 793 10.87 23.41 -10.55
C LEU A 793 10.27 23.33 -9.15
N PHE A 794 9.21 22.53 -9.00
CA PHE A 794 8.54 22.33 -7.72
C PHE A 794 9.46 21.72 -6.66
N TYR A 795 10.28 20.73 -7.01
CA TYR A 795 11.32 20.21 -6.13
C TYR A 795 12.31 21.31 -5.70
N ASN A 796 12.86 22.05 -6.67
CA ASN A 796 13.93 23.01 -6.40
C ASN A 796 13.48 24.24 -5.61
N LEU A 797 12.28 24.74 -5.86
CA LEU A 797 11.78 25.99 -5.29
C LEU A 797 10.89 25.77 -4.08
N GLN A 798 10.17 24.64 -4.00
CA GLN A 798 9.30 24.33 -2.88
C GLN A 798 9.96 23.36 -1.91
N PHE A 799 10.17 22.11 -2.33
CA PHE A 799 10.63 21.05 -1.43
C PHE A 799 11.97 21.37 -0.77
N ARG A 800 12.98 21.83 -1.54
CA ARG A 800 14.30 22.17 -0.99
C ARG A 800 14.25 23.29 0.04
N ASN A 801 13.30 24.22 -0.06
CA ASN A 801 13.17 25.30 0.91
C ASN A 801 12.47 24.82 2.18
N LEU A 802 11.44 23.98 2.05
CA LEU A 802 10.81 23.31 3.19
C LEU A 802 11.78 22.39 3.94
N ALA A 803 12.58 21.61 3.21
CA ALA A 803 13.55 20.70 3.83
C ALA A 803 14.62 21.42 4.66
N LYS A 804 14.90 22.71 4.40
CA LYS A 804 15.84 23.52 5.20
C LYS A 804 15.24 24.00 6.53
N THR A 805 13.92 24.04 6.66
CA THR A 805 13.26 24.49 7.89
C THR A 805 13.11 23.36 8.92
N VAL A 806 13.30 22.10 8.49
CA VAL A 806 13.34 20.96 9.39
C VAL A 806 14.64 20.99 10.20
N PRO A 807 14.59 21.01 11.55
CA PRO A 807 15.78 21.07 12.38
C PRO A 807 16.72 19.89 12.10
N ALA A 808 17.99 20.18 11.82
CA ALA A 808 19.00 19.14 11.75
C ALA A 808 19.24 18.56 13.14
N VAL A 809 19.47 17.25 13.22
CA VAL A 809 19.82 16.58 14.47
C VAL A 809 21.32 16.78 14.66
N ASP A 810 21.71 17.70 15.55
CA ASP A 810 23.11 17.96 15.84
C ASP A 810 23.75 16.82 16.65
N SER A 811 24.95 16.41 16.23
CA SER A 811 25.79 15.40 16.91
C SER A 811 26.29 15.84 18.29
N THR A 812 26.03 17.08 18.71
CA THR A 812 26.45 17.67 19.99
C THR A 812 25.33 17.77 21.02
N SER A 813 24.11 17.33 20.71
CA SER A 813 23.07 17.22 21.75
C SER A 813 23.36 16.00 22.61
N GLU A 814 24.02 16.22 23.75
CA GLU A 814 24.09 15.24 24.83
C GLU A 814 22.71 14.66 25.07
N ALA A 815 22.64 13.32 25.14
CA ALA A 815 21.46 12.61 25.57
C ALA A 815 20.96 13.24 26.87
N VAL A 816 19.83 13.97 26.80
CA VAL A 816 19.13 14.41 28.00
C VAL A 816 18.84 13.13 28.78
N PRO A 817 19.42 12.94 29.98
CA PRO A 817 19.03 11.82 30.81
C PRO A 817 17.55 12.01 31.08
N VAL A 818 16.74 10.99 30.76
CA VAL A 818 15.38 10.88 31.27
C VAL A 818 15.48 11.15 32.77
N SER A 819 14.94 12.28 33.22
CA SER A 819 15.10 12.73 34.60
C SER A 819 14.52 11.67 35.53
N SER A 820 15.40 10.90 36.18
CA SER A 820 15.03 10.10 37.32
C SER A 820 14.65 11.08 38.42
N LYS A 821 13.35 11.32 38.59
CA LYS A 821 12.84 11.96 39.81
C LYS A 821 13.40 11.18 41.02
N PRO A 822 13.92 11.85 42.06
CA PRO A 822 14.41 11.16 43.24
C PRO A 822 13.26 10.38 43.88
N LEU A 823 13.49 9.09 44.14
CA LEU A 823 12.63 8.25 44.96
C LEU A 823 12.40 8.93 46.32
N THR A 824 11.19 9.44 46.50
CA THR A 824 10.68 9.80 47.83
C THR A 824 10.44 8.50 48.59
N ARG A 825 11.27 8.28 49.63
CA ARG A 825 11.07 7.17 50.57
C ARG A 825 9.74 7.35 51.32
N PRO A 826 8.97 6.28 51.56
CA PRO A 826 7.79 6.37 52.40
C PRO A 826 8.20 6.67 53.85
N SER A 827 7.51 7.61 54.48
CA SER A 827 7.61 7.93 55.90
C SER A 827 7.16 6.74 56.76
N SER A 828 8.10 6.12 57.47
CA SER A 828 7.79 5.15 58.52
C SER A 828 7.27 5.87 59.77
N GLN A 829 6.10 5.44 60.23
CA GLN A 829 5.51 5.86 61.50
C GLN A 829 6.41 5.46 62.67
N ILE A 830 6.85 6.46 63.43
CA ILE A 830 7.54 6.29 64.71
C ILE A 830 6.50 5.98 65.79
N THR A 831 6.45 4.74 66.25
CA THR A 831 5.86 4.37 67.54
C THR A 831 6.92 4.47 68.62
N ARG A 832 6.66 5.31 69.64
CA ARG A 832 7.46 5.45 70.86
C ARG A 832 7.39 4.16 71.70
N ARG A 833 8.53 3.64 72.16
CA ARG A 833 8.84 3.38 73.60
C ARG A 833 10.25 2.79 73.81
N ARG A 834 11.02 3.43 74.70
CA ARG A 834 12.00 2.95 75.72
C ARG A 834 12.98 1.81 75.32
N THR A 835 14.30 1.80 75.59
CA THR A 835 15.17 2.46 76.57
C THR A 835 16.64 2.07 76.27
N GLN A 836 17.58 2.97 76.61
CA GLN A 836 18.96 2.74 77.10
C GLN A 836 20.04 1.97 76.30
N SER A 837 21.10 2.73 75.98
CA SER A 837 22.54 2.40 76.14
C SER A 837 23.11 1.31 75.20
N ARG A 838 24.38 1.25 74.75
CA ARG A 838 25.62 2.04 74.76
C ARG A 838 26.57 1.24 73.82
N ILE A 839 27.63 1.87 73.31
CA ILE A 839 28.88 1.26 72.76
C ILE A 839 28.83 0.84 71.27
N GLN A 840 29.44 1.59 70.33
CA GLN A 840 30.87 1.57 69.90
C GLN A 840 31.33 0.26 69.21
N ARG A 841 31.49 0.26 67.88
CA ARG A 841 32.77 0.06 67.15
C ARG A 841 32.57 -0.22 65.64
N ALA A 842 33.62 0.13 64.92
CA ALA A 842 33.81 0.22 63.47
C ALA A 842 34.14 -1.12 62.78
N PHE A 843 34.28 -1.02 61.45
CA PHE A 843 34.84 -1.98 60.46
C PHE A 843 33.83 -3.07 60.02
N PHE A 844 33.54 -3.31 58.73
CA PHE A 844 34.17 -3.03 57.43
C PHE A 844 33.13 -2.65 56.38
#